data_AF-A0A502MCQ6-F1
#
_entry.id   AF-A0A502MCQ6-F1
#
_cell.length_a   1.000
_cell.length_b   1.000
_cell.length_c   1.000
_cell.angle_alpha   90.00
_cell.angle_beta   90.00
_cell.angle_gamma   90.00
#
_symmetry.space_group_name_H-M   'P 1'
#
loop_
_entity.id
_entity.type
_entity.pdbx_description
1 polymer ?
#
loop_
_entity_poly.entity_id
_entity_poly.type
_entity_poly.pdbx_seq_one_letter_code
_entity_poly.pdbx_strand_id
1 'polypeptide(L)'
;MATAVQKLTLSPSRDIPFNKLVLSQSNVRRVKSGVSVEELAEDIARRGTLLQSLNVRPVLDADGGETGMFEVPAGGRRYQALALLVKQKRLTKTSPVPCVVRDPSTPILAEDDSLAENTQRVALHPLDQFRAFLDMRTKGMTEEEIATAFFTTVQIVKQRLRLAAVSPALCGIYAEDGMTLEMLMAFTVNPDHARQEQVWEAIQHSYNRQPWHIRELLTETSIPASDKRAQFVGVEAYQAAGGEILRDLFETDDGGWLQEPALLDRLVSDKLKAIADEIAAEGWKWITIDTDLPYGHDHGLRVLIGSPVDLTDDERAAREALREEYDRLEGEYSEADELPDEIDQRLGEIEAAIEAFEQRPVIYDRAEITRAGVFVSIDRDGGLVVRRGYVRPEDEAPIDAEGQEVDGVSDPAGADAENSANVQRAIITIGGQSAEPEEDDEEDVIKPLPERLVTELTAHRTLALRDAVGANPQVALTALLHKLVRDTFQRTGTAGASLQASVNHVFFREQGKDLAETSYARSITQRHEDWKVDLPADEDALWDWLAVLDDASRLALLAHCVSYGINALYERPNPFSGSGVSQSSLDRRMAEADRLARATGLDMVEVGFRPTVENYLGRVTKPRILAAVREGAGERAAQLIDHLKKADMAKEAERLLTDSGWLPEPLRLVEHDEPAANGEGEEALPAFLADDDEPSDEEDEIPHAVAAE
;
A
#
# COMPACT_ATOMS: atom_id res chain seq x y z
N MET A 1 -76.21 41.49 -9.98
CA MET A 1 -75.16 42.49 -9.80
C MET A 1 -73.83 41.76 -9.84
N ALA A 2 -73.09 41.83 -10.95
CA ALA A 2 -71.76 41.25 -11.02
C ALA A 2 -70.82 42.07 -10.11
N THR A 3 -70.21 41.43 -9.12
CA THR A 3 -69.15 42.03 -8.30
C THR A 3 -68.03 42.46 -9.24
N ALA A 4 -67.80 43.76 -9.35
CA ALA A 4 -66.70 44.29 -10.14
C ALA A 4 -65.38 43.70 -9.61
N VAL A 5 -64.60 43.08 -10.49
CA VAL A 5 -63.27 42.56 -10.16
C VAL A 5 -62.44 43.74 -9.64
N GLN A 6 -62.11 43.72 -8.35
CA GLN A 6 -61.22 44.72 -7.77
C GLN A 6 -59.85 44.61 -8.45
N LYS A 7 -59.41 45.71 -9.06
CA LYS A 7 -58.09 45.79 -9.67
C LYS A 7 -57.04 45.90 -8.56
N LEU A 8 -55.97 45.13 -8.68
CA LEU A 8 -54.82 45.18 -7.78
C LEU A 8 -54.11 46.53 -7.94
N THR A 9 -53.90 47.23 -6.82
CA THR A 9 -53.05 48.43 -6.76
C THR A 9 -51.72 48.05 -6.13
N LEU A 10 -50.62 48.24 -6.85
CA LEU A 10 -49.27 47.95 -6.36
C LEU A 10 -48.76 49.08 -5.45
N SER A 11 -47.93 48.71 -4.48
CA SER A 11 -47.25 49.67 -3.59
C SER A 11 -46.30 50.59 -4.38
N PRO A 12 -46.33 51.92 -4.16
CA PRO A 12 -45.46 52.85 -4.87
C PRO A 12 -44.01 52.77 -4.40
N SER A 13 -43.06 52.91 -5.32
CA SER A 13 -41.65 53.13 -5.02
C SER A 13 -41.38 54.62 -4.76
N ARG A 14 -40.66 54.94 -3.68
CA ARG A 14 -40.28 56.31 -3.32
C ARG A 14 -38.90 56.35 -2.68
N ASP A 15 -38.12 57.36 -3.03
CA ASP A 15 -36.85 57.65 -2.37
C ASP A 15 -37.08 58.39 -1.04
N ILE A 16 -36.56 57.83 0.05
CA ILE A 16 -36.74 58.38 1.40
C ILE A 16 -35.36 58.67 2.00
N PRO A 17 -35.12 59.89 2.51
CA PRO A 17 -33.87 60.22 3.22
C PRO A 17 -33.59 59.24 4.36
N PHE A 18 -32.35 58.76 4.49
CA PHE A 18 -32.00 57.74 5.49
C PHE A 18 -32.36 58.16 6.94
N ASN A 19 -32.24 59.44 7.28
CA ASN A 19 -32.63 59.97 8.59
C ASN A 19 -34.13 59.91 8.91
N LYS A 20 -34.98 59.58 7.93
CA LYS A 20 -36.42 59.33 8.12
C LYS A 20 -36.77 57.85 8.24
N LEU A 21 -35.78 56.95 8.18
CA LEU A 21 -35.95 55.50 8.27
C LEU A 21 -35.55 55.00 9.66
N VAL A 22 -36.41 54.15 10.25
CA VAL A 22 -36.19 53.52 11.55
C VAL A 22 -36.30 52.00 11.41
N LEU A 23 -35.42 51.24 12.04
CA LEU A 23 -35.48 49.79 12.04
C LEU A 23 -36.68 49.30 12.87
N SER A 24 -37.56 48.47 12.29
CA SER A 24 -38.71 47.91 13.01
C SER A 24 -38.28 46.76 13.94
N GLN A 25 -39.02 46.55 15.03
CA GLN A 25 -38.85 45.40 15.94
C GLN A 25 -39.48 44.10 15.38
N SER A 26 -40.29 44.21 14.32
CA SER A 26 -41.02 43.09 13.69
C SER A 26 -40.17 42.24 12.72
N ASN A 27 -38.84 42.37 12.75
CA ASN A 27 -37.95 41.53 11.93
C ASN A 27 -37.89 40.09 12.48
N VAL A 28 -38.33 39.13 11.67
CA VAL A 28 -38.43 37.71 12.07
C VAL A 28 -37.06 37.02 12.11
N ARG A 29 -36.04 37.57 11.43
CA ARG A 29 -34.70 36.99 11.35
C ARG A 29 -33.85 37.31 12.59
N ARG A 30 -33.82 36.40 13.56
CA ARG A 30 -33.07 36.55 14.83
C ARG A 30 -31.67 35.94 14.82
N VAL A 31 -31.41 34.96 13.95
CA VAL A 31 -30.11 34.29 13.81
C VAL A 31 -29.28 34.96 12.71
N LYS A 32 -28.02 35.30 13.01
CA LYS A 32 -27.09 35.89 12.04
C LYS A 32 -26.47 34.77 11.17
N SER A 33 -27.00 34.55 9.97
CA SER A 33 -26.41 33.65 8.96
C SER A 33 -26.24 34.33 7.60
N GLY A 34 -25.09 34.14 6.95
CA GLY A 34 -24.71 34.69 5.64
C GLY A 34 -23.81 35.95 5.71
N VAL A 35 -23.66 36.65 4.56
CA VAL A 35 -22.81 37.85 4.34
C VAL A 35 -22.83 38.84 5.53
N SER A 36 -21.68 39.32 5.97
CA SER A 36 -21.63 40.26 7.10
C SER A 36 -22.31 41.61 6.75
N VAL A 37 -22.67 42.39 7.77
CA VAL A 37 -23.25 43.73 7.53
C VAL A 37 -22.19 44.65 6.92
N GLU A 38 -20.93 44.41 7.28
CA GLU A 38 -19.72 45.08 6.83
C GLU A 38 -19.47 44.80 5.34
N GLU A 39 -19.47 43.53 4.92
CA GLU A 39 -19.37 43.15 3.49
C GLU A 39 -20.50 43.75 2.65
N LEU A 40 -21.73 43.73 3.18
CA LEU A 40 -22.87 44.32 2.48
C LEU A 40 -22.74 45.85 2.35
N ALA A 41 -22.15 46.53 3.33
CA ALA A 41 -21.87 47.96 3.27
C ALA A 41 -20.82 48.27 2.19
N GLU A 42 -19.75 47.48 2.10
CA GLU A 42 -18.74 47.63 1.04
C GLU A 42 -19.33 47.33 -0.35
N ASP A 43 -20.19 46.32 -0.49
CA ASP A 43 -20.87 46.03 -1.76
C ASP A 43 -21.72 47.22 -2.24
N ILE A 44 -22.53 47.80 -1.34
CA ILE A 44 -23.34 48.99 -1.63
C ILE A 44 -22.44 50.16 -2.04
N ALA A 45 -21.35 50.40 -1.29
CA ALA A 45 -20.44 51.49 -1.58
C ALA A 45 -19.72 51.33 -2.92
N ARG A 46 -19.29 50.11 -3.25
CA ARG A 46 -18.65 49.79 -4.53
C ARG A 46 -19.60 49.95 -5.71
N ARG A 47 -20.86 49.50 -5.57
CA ARG A 47 -21.88 49.60 -6.63
C ARG A 47 -22.49 51.00 -6.75
N GLY A 48 -22.37 51.82 -5.70
CA GLY A 48 -23.01 53.13 -5.61
C GLY A 48 -24.55 53.07 -5.53
N THR A 49 -25.13 51.90 -5.27
CA THR A 49 -26.59 51.71 -5.23
C THR A 49 -26.98 50.51 -4.37
N LEU A 50 -28.24 50.50 -3.94
CA LEU A 50 -28.87 49.39 -3.24
C LEU A 50 -29.67 48.54 -4.24
N LEU A 51 -29.20 47.33 -4.54
CA LEU A 51 -29.82 46.45 -5.56
C LEU A 51 -31.25 46.01 -5.24
N GLN A 52 -31.59 45.89 -3.95
CA GLN A 52 -32.94 45.56 -3.49
C GLN A 52 -33.43 46.66 -2.56
N SER A 53 -34.52 47.33 -2.93
CA SER A 53 -35.13 48.41 -2.14
C SER A 53 -35.62 47.94 -0.76
N LEU A 54 -35.70 48.87 0.19
CA LEU A 54 -36.25 48.59 1.51
C LEU A 54 -37.78 48.57 1.46
N ASN A 55 -38.41 47.60 2.11
CA ASN A 55 -39.85 47.61 2.33
C ASN A 55 -40.14 48.40 3.60
N VAL A 56 -40.97 49.43 3.50
CA VAL A 56 -41.21 50.37 4.60
C VAL A 56 -42.69 50.65 4.81
N ARG A 57 -43.06 50.92 6.07
CA ARG A 57 -44.41 51.35 6.46
C ARG A 57 -44.34 52.75 7.09
N PRO A 58 -45.30 53.65 6.80
CA PRO A 58 -45.35 54.95 7.48
C PRO A 58 -45.62 54.75 8.97
N VAL A 59 -44.88 55.46 9.82
CA VAL A 59 -45.15 55.52 11.25
C VAL A 59 -46.29 56.50 11.48
N LEU A 60 -47.38 56.01 12.06
CA LEU A 60 -48.58 56.81 12.37
C LEU A 60 -48.50 57.39 13.79
N ASP A 61 -49.04 58.59 13.98
CA ASP A 61 -49.21 59.21 15.29
C ASP A 61 -50.46 58.65 16.03
N ALA A 62 -50.71 59.15 17.24
CA ALA A 62 -51.84 58.72 18.07
C ALA A 62 -53.22 59.01 17.44
N ASP A 63 -53.28 59.94 16.47
CA ASP A 63 -54.49 60.34 15.76
C ASP A 63 -54.61 59.64 14.38
N GLY A 64 -53.67 58.73 14.05
CA GLY A 64 -53.63 57.98 12.79
C GLY A 64 -53.03 58.76 11.61
N GLY A 65 -52.41 59.91 11.84
CA GLY A 65 -51.71 60.72 10.84
C GLY A 65 -50.28 60.26 10.59
N GLU A 66 -49.79 60.41 9.36
CA GLU A 66 -48.38 60.07 9.04
C GLU A 66 -47.40 61.06 9.69
N THR A 67 -46.51 60.54 10.53
CA THR A 67 -45.46 61.35 11.20
C THR A 67 -44.35 61.83 10.27
N GLY A 68 -44.31 61.32 9.03
CA GLY A 68 -43.23 61.53 8.08
C GLY A 68 -41.99 60.65 8.32
N MET A 69 -42.03 59.77 9.32
CA MET A 69 -41.04 58.70 9.56
C MET A 69 -41.55 57.37 9.02
N PHE A 70 -40.63 56.48 8.66
CA PHE A 70 -40.94 55.17 8.10
C PHE A 70 -40.21 54.07 8.87
N GLU A 71 -40.92 53.01 9.21
CA GLU A 71 -40.34 51.81 9.81
C GLU A 71 -39.96 50.80 8.73
N VAL A 72 -38.89 50.05 8.96
CA VAL A 72 -38.33 49.03 8.05
C VAL A 72 -38.58 47.63 8.64
N PRO A 73 -39.73 46.98 8.35
CA PRO A 73 -40.02 45.61 8.78
C PRO A 73 -39.23 44.54 7.99
N ALA A 74 -38.90 44.83 6.73
CA ALA A 74 -38.21 43.94 5.79
C ALA A 74 -36.97 44.65 5.21
N GLY A 75 -35.82 43.98 5.24
CA GLY A 75 -34.52 44.58 4.85
C GLY A 75 -33.63 45.11 5.98
N GLY A 76 -33.78 44.61 7.21
CA GLY A 76 -33.01 45.09 8.37
C GLY A 76 -31.48 45.07 8.23
N ARG A 77 -30.90 44.04 7.57
CA ARG A 77 -29.45 43.98 7.28
C ARG A 77 -28.99 45.09 6.33
N ARG A 78 -29.80 45.40 5.31
CA ARG A 78 -29.53 46.48 4.35
C ARG A 78 -29.62 47.85 5.03
N TYR A 79 -30.59 48.04 5.92
CA TYR A 79 -30.66 49.23 6.78
C TYR A 79 -29.39 49.39 7.65
N GLN A 80 -28.94 48.32 8.30
CA GLN A 80 -27.73 48.34 9.14
C GLN A 80 -26.46 48.63 8.33
N ALA A 81 -26.34 48.09 7.11
CA ALA A 81 -25.24 48.39 6.21
C ALA A 81 -25.20 49.87 5.80
N LEU A 82 -26.35 50.46 5.47
CA LEU A 82 -26.47 51.91 5.22
C LEU A 82 -26.14 52.73 6.47
N ALA A 83 -26.58 52.30 7.65
CA ALA A 83 -26.23 52.93 8.92
C ALA A 83 -24.72 52.92 9.17
N LEU A 84 -24.05 51.81 8.84
CA LEU A 84 -22.59 51.67 8.92
C LEU A 84 -21.89 52.64 7.97
N LEU A 85 -22.34 52.75 6.71
CA LEU A 85 -21.79 53.71 5.74
C LEU A 85 -21.96 55.16 6.20
N VAL A 86 -23.09 55.51 6.82
CA VAL A 86 -23.31 56.83 7.43
C VAL A 86 -22.35 57.08 8.59
N LYS A 87 -22.15 56.08 9.47
CA LYS A 87 -21.20 56.17 10.58
C LYS A 87 -19.76 56.34 10.09
N GLN A 88 -19.39 55.66 9.01
CA GLN A 88 -18.09 55.78 8.32
C GLN A 88 -17.96 57.07 7.49
N LYS A 89 -19.00 57.92 7.45
CA LYS A 89 -19.08 59.15 6.64
C LYS A 89 -18.95 58.95 5.12
N ARG A 90 -19.22 57.72 4.64
CA ARG A 90 -19.27 57.37 3.21
C ARG A 90 -20.65 57.57 2.59
N LEU A 91 -21.68 57.76 3.42
CA LEU A 91 -23.05 58.12 3.02
C LEU A 91 -23.56 59.27 3.91
N THR A 92 -24.34 60.21 3.37
CA THR A 92 -24.91 61.28 4.19
C THR A 92 -26.25 60.86 4.78
N LYS A 93 -26.62 61.41 5.96
CA LYS A 93 -27.90 61.12 6.61
C LYS A 93 -29.12 61.53 5.78
N THR A 94 -28.93 62.44 4.82
CA THR A 94 -29.98 62.94 3.93
C THR A 94 -29.97 62.25 2.57
N SER A 95 -29.08 61.29 2.34
CA SER A 95 -29.03 60.53 1.10
C SER A 95 -30.37 59.85 0.83
N PRO A 96 -30.94 59.98 -0.38
CA PRO A 96 -32.17 59.29 -0.77
C PRO A 96 -31.93 57.79 -0.83
N VAL A 97 -32.76 57.01 -0.14
CA VAL A 97 -32.73 55.54 -0.14
C VAL A 97 -33.97 55.01 -0.87
N PRO A 98 -33.81 54.13 -1.87
CA PRO A 98 -34.93 53.57 -2.61
C PRO A 98 -35.77 52.64 -1.72
N CYS A 99 -37.05 52.98 -1.54
CA CYS A 99 -37.99 52.26 -0.68
C CYS A 99 -39.29 51.92 -1.43
N VAL A 100 -39.93 50.81 -1.05
CA VAL A 100 -41.30 50.46 -1.45
C VAL A 100 -42.20 50.71 -0.25
N VAL A 101 -43.16 51.63 -0.38
CA VAL A 101 -44.00 52.06 0.73
C VAL A 101 -45.28 51.23 0.75
N ARG A 102 -45.48 50.47 1.83
CA ARG A 102 -46.71 49.72 2.06
C ARG A 102 -47.85 50.65 2.46
N ASP A 103 -49.05 50.31 2.02
CA ASP A 103 -50.27 51.02 2.40
C ASP A 103 -50.57 50.77 3.89
N PRO A 104 -50.69 51.80 4.73
CA PRO A 104 -50.99 51.64 6.15
C PRO A 104 -52.37 51.01 6.43
N SER A 105 -53.28 51.02 5.45
CA SER A 105 -54.61 50.40 5.57
C SER A 105 -54.64 48.89 5.26
N THR A 106 -53.49 48.30 4.91
CA THR A 106 -53.41 46.86 4.62
C THR A 106 -53.68 46.02 5.88
N PRO A 107 -54.50 44.93 5.79
CA PRO A 107 -54.69 44.01 6.91
C PRO A 107 -53.48 43.10 7.16
N ILE A 108 -52.47 43.14 6.29
CA ILE A 108 -51.27 42.31 6.36
C ILE A 108 -50.35 42.83 7.47
N LEU A 109 -49.92 41.96 8.37
CA LEU A 109 -49.02 42.30 9.49
C LEU A 109 -47.59 42.57 9.00
N ALA A 110 -46.82 43.33 9.79
CA ALA A 110 -45.43 43.68 9.45
C ALA A 110 -44.51 42.45 9.49
N GLU A 111 -44.81 41.50 10.37
CA GLU A 111 -44.13 40.20 10.50
C GLU A 111 -44.32 39.33 9.25
N ASP A 112 -45.49 39.41 8.61
CA ASP A 112 -45.79 38.67 7.38
C ASP A 112 -44.96 39.19 6.19
N ASP A 113 -44.83 40.52 6.05
CA ASP A 113 -43.92 41.12 5.07
C ASP A 113 -42.46 40.64 5.26
N SER A 114 -42.01 40.55 6.51
CA SER A 114 -40.67 40.07 6.87
C SER A 114 -40.47 38.57 6.59
N LEU A 115 -41.48 37.74 6.90
CA LEU A 115 -41.45 36.30 6.69
C LEU A 115 -41.53 35.94 5.19
N ALA A 116 -42.43 36.59 4.44
CA ALA A 116 -42.61 36.36 3.02
C ALA A 116 -41.34 36.71 2.23
N GLU A 117 -40.66 37.83 2.55
CA GLU A 117 -39.39 38.22 1.92
C GLU A 117 -38.32 37.12 2.06
N ASN A 118 -38.22 36.49 3.23
CA ASN A 118 -37.22 35.45 3.48
C ASN A 118 -37.62 34.09 2.92
N THR A 119 -38.90 33.73 2.99
CA THR A 119 -39.40 32.40 2.59
C THR A 119 -39.51 32.24 1.08
N GLN A 120 -39.90 33.30 0.37
CA GLN A 120 -40.06 33.27 -1.09
C GLN A 120 -38.73 33.41 -1.84
N ARG A 121 -37.61 33.58 -1.11
CA ARG A 121 -36.28 33.69 -1.70
C ARG A 121 -35.77 32.31 -2.11
N VAL A 122 -35.87 32.00 -3.40
CA VAL A 122 -35.19 30.84 -4.00
C VAL A 122 -33.71 31.19 -4.14
N ALA A 123 -32.84 30.36 -3.56
CA ALA A 123 -31.40 30.51 -3.72
C ALA A 123 -31.01 30.26 -5.18
N LEU A 124 -30.02 31.00 -5.68
CA LEU A 124 -29.46 30.76 -7.00
C LEU A 124 -28.86 29.34 -7.05
N HIS A 125 -29.15 28.57 -8.08
CA HIS A 125 -28.55 27.25 -8.24
C HIS A 125 -27.02 27.39 -8.35
N PRO A 126 -26.21 26.53 -7.71
CA PRO A 126 -24.75 26.65 -7.75
C PRO A 126 -24.20 26.75 -9.18
N LEU A 127 -24.76 25.98 -10.13
CA LEU A 127 -24.34 26.03 -11.53
C LEU A 127 -24.50 27.42 -12.17
N ASP A 128 -25.57 28.15 -11.84
CA ASP A 128 -25.80 29.49 -12.38
C ASP A 128 -24.78 30.49 -11.83
N GLN A 129 -24.33 30.30 -10.58
CA GLN A 129 -23.22 31.06 -10.03
C GLN A 129 -21.92 30.78 -10.79
N PHE A 130 -21.65 29.53 -11.14
CA PHE A 130 -20.43 29.13 -11.85
C PHE A 130 -20.41 29.76 -13.25
N ARG A 131 -21.52 29.66 -13.97
CA ARG A 131 -21.73 30.29 -15.28
C ARG A 131 -21.60 31.82 -15.22
N ALA A 132 -22.14 32.45 -14.18
CA ALA A 132 -21.98 33.89 -13.99
C ALA A 132 -20.50 34.30 -13.84
N PHE A 133 -19.71 33.55 -13.09
CA PHE A 133 -18.27 33.84 -12.95
C PHE A 133 -17.53 33.63 -14.27
N LEU A 134 -17.86 32.57 -15.02
CA LEU A 134 -17.30 32.32 -16.35
C LEU A 134 -17.64 33.44 -17.34
N ASP A 135 -18.88 33.94 -17.32
CA ASP A 135 -19.33 35.06 -18.15
C ASP A 135 -18.56 36.35 -17.82
N MET A 136 -18.31 36.63 -16.54
CA MET A 136 -17.53 37.80 -16.11
C MET A 136 -16.08 37.70 -16.57
N ARG A 137 -15.47 36.51 -16.43
CA ARG A 137 -14.12 36.24 -16.93
C ARG A 137 -14.03 36.40 -18.45
N THR A 138 -15.04 35.92 -19.17
CA THR A 138 -15.13 36.05 -20.65
C THR A 138 -15.32 37.50 -21.08
N LYS A 139 -15.97 38.32 -20.25
CA LYS A 139 -16.12 39.78 -20.45
C LYS A 139 -14.88 40.59 -20.03
N GLY A 140 -13.80 39.93 -19.61
CA GLY A 140 -12.50 40.55 -19.36
C GLY A 140 -12.18 40.89 -17.91
N MET A 141 -13.01 40.50 -16.93
CA MET A 141 -12.65 40.64 -15.51
C MET A 141 -11.59 39.61 -15.10
N THR A 142 -10.60 40.00 -14.30
CA THR A 142 -9.62 39.05 -13.75
C THR A 142 -10.20 38.26 -12.58
N GLU A 143 -9.54 37.16 -12.20
CA GLU A 143 -9.97 36.33 -11.08
C GLU A 143 -9.92 37.11 -9.75
N GLU A 144 -8.94 38.00 -9.59
CA GLU A 144 -8.79 38.90 -8.44
C GLU A 144 -9.91 39.95 -8.38
N GLU A 145 -10.28 40.50 -9.53
CA GLU A 145 -11.39 41.45 -9.63
C GLU A 145 -12.72 40.78 -9.30
N ILE A 146 -12.94 39.55 -9.78
CA ILE A 146 -14.13 38.75 -9.44
C ILE A 146 -14.12 38.40 -7.95
N ALA A 147 -12.98 37.95 -7.40
CA ALA A 147 -12.86 37.63 -5.98
C ALA A 147 -13.20 38.83 -5.08
N THR A 148 -12.64 39.99 -5.41
CA THR A 148 -12.95 41.26 -4.75
C THR A 148 -14.41 41.66 -4.94
N ALA A 149 -14.96 41.47 -6.14
CA ALA A 149 -16.36 41.75 -6.44
C ALA A 149 -17.32 40.91 -5.59
N PHE A 150 -17.01 39.64 -5.33
CA PHE A 150 -17.92 38.74 -4.59
C PHE A 150 -17.53 38.51 -3.14
N PHE A 151 -16.53 39.23 -2.62
CA PHE A 151 -16.02 39.08 -1.24
C PHE A 151 -15.63 37.62 -0.96
N THR A 152 -14.93 37.01 -1.92
CA THR A 152 -14.48 35.63 -1.87
C THR A 152 -12.98 35.56 -2.15
N THR A 153 -12.38 34.39 -2.01
CA THR A 153 -10.97 34.19 -2.35
C THR A 153 -10.80 33.90 -3.84
N VAL A 154 -9.61 34.21 -4.38
CA VAL A 154 -9.23 33.86 -5.76
C VAL A 154 -9.32 32.34 -5.98
N GLN A 155 -8.96 31.54 -4.97
CA GLN A 155 -9.09 30.08 -5.01
C GLN A 155 -10.54 29.62 -5.23
N ILE A 156 -11.51 30.23 -4.55
CA ILE A 156 -12.93 29.91 -4.76
C ILE A 156 -13.34 30.30 -6.18
N VAL A 157 -12.90 31.45 -6.71
CA VAL A 157 -13.18 31.83 -8.11
C VAL A 157 -12.62 30.80 -9.08
N LYS A 158 -11.37 30.37 -8.90
CA LYS A 158 -10.74 29.30 -9.71
C LYS A 158 -11.54 28.00 -9.67
N GLN A 159 -11.95 27.55 -8.48
CA GLN A 159 -12.80 26.37 -8.31
C GLN A 159 -14.13 26.49 -9.05
N ARG A 160 -14.79 27.65 -8.95
CA ARG A 160 -16.07 27.92 -9.63
C ARG A 160 -15.92 27.96 -11.15
N LEU A 161 -14.84 28.56 -11.64
CA LEU A 161 -14.50 28.56 -13.08
C LEU A 161 -14.18 27.14 -13.57
N ARG A 162 -13.51 26.32 -12.76
CA ARG A 162 -13.22 24.93 -13.10
C ARG A 162 -14.49 24.09 -13.23
N LEU A 163 -15.45 24.25 -12.31
CA LEU A 163 -16.76 23.60 -12.39
C LEU A 163 -17.57 24.07 -13.61
N ALA A 164 -17.47 25.36 -13.97
CA ALA A 164 -18.13 25.89 -15.17
C ALA A 164 -17.52 25.35 -16.47
N ALA A 165 -16.29 24.83 -16.44
CA ALA A 165 -15.56 24.31 -17.59
C ALA A 165 -15.80 22.81 -17.83
N VAL A 166 -16.53 22.11 -16.97
CA VAL A 166 -16.98 20.73 -17.19
C VAL A 166 -17.91 20.66 -18.41
N SER A 167 -17.99 19.51 -19.08
CA SER A 167 -18.85 19.29 -20.25
C SER A 167 -20.25 19.91 -20.04
N PRO A 168 -20.78 20.65 -21.05
CA PRO A 168 -22.12 21.19 -21.02
C PRO A 168 -23.21 20.12 -20.76
N ALA A 169 -23.01 18.89 -21.22
CA ALA A 169 -23.92 17.77 -21.01
C ALA A 169 -23.99 17.38 -19.51
N LEU A 170 -22.83 17.23 -18.87
CA LEU A 170 -22.75 16.91 -17.44
C LEU A 170 -23.28 18.06 -16.57
N CYS A 171 -23.01 19.31 -16.97
CA CYS A 171 -23.61 20.48 -16.33
C CYS A 171 -25.15 20.46 -16.44
N GLY A 172 -25.70 20.00 -17.56
CA GLY A 172 -27.14 19.81 -17.74
C GLY A 172 -27.71 18.75 -16.79
N ILE A 173 -27.05 17.60 -16.69
CA ILE A 173 -27.43 16.52 -15.77
C ILE A 173 -27.39 17.00 -14.31
N TYR A 174 -26.36 17.77 -13.92
CA TYR A 174 -26.29 18.38 -12.59
C TYR A 174 -27.43 19.39 -12.34
N ALA A 175 -27.81 20.18 -13.36
CA ALA A 175 -28.92 21.13 -13.24
C ALA A 175 -30.29 20.45 -13.06
N GLU A 176 -30.42 19.21 -13.50
CA GLU A 176 -31.62 18.37 -13.37
C GLU A 176 -31.56 17.45 -12.13
N ASP A 177 -30.66 17.72 -11.19
CA ASP A 177 -30.43 16.93 -9.97
C ASP A 177 -30.02 15.46 -10.24
N GLY A 178 -29.48 15.17 -11.44
CA GLY A 178 -29.06 13.82 -11.86
C GLY A 178 -27.71 13.38 -11.29
N MET A 179 -26.92 14.30 -10.74
CA MET A 179 -25.65 14.04 -10.03
C MET A 179 -25.45 15.00 -8.86
N THR A 180 -24.60 14.64 -7.90
CA THR A 180 -24.25 15.52 -6.79
C THR A 180 -23.13 16.49 -7.18
N LEU A 181 -22.93 17.55 -6.38
CA LEU A 181 -21.83 18.49 -6.58
C LEU A 181 -20.45 17.80 -6.47
N GLU A 182 -20.30 16.84 -5.56
CA GLU A 182 -19.06 16.08 -5.38
C GLU A 182 -18.72 15.23 -6.61
N MET A 183 -19.72 14.63 -7.26
CA MET A 183 -19.52 13.93 -8.53
C MET A 183 -19.07 14.90 -9.63
N LEU A 184 -19.71 16.07 -9.73
CA LEU A 184 -19.32 17.10 -10.70
C LEU A 184 -17.88 17.61 -10.46
N MET A 185 -17.47 17.73 -9.20
CA MET A 185 -16.10 18.08 -8.81
C MET A 185 -15.08 17.05 -9.30
N ALA A 186 -15.36 15.75 -9.20
CA ALA A 186 -14.47 14.70 -9.71
C ALA A 186 -14.23 14.81 -11.23
N PHE A 187 -15.26 15.20 -12.01
CA PHE A 187 -15.11 15.44 -13.45
C PHE A 187 -14.17 16.59 -13.81
N THR A 188 -13.82 17.46 -12.85
CA THR A 188 -12.89 18.56 -13.10
C THR A 188 -11.43 18.14 -13.19
N VAL A 189 -11.08 16.90 -12.82
CA VAL A 189 -9.70 16.40 -12.89
C VAL A 189 -9.20 16.38 -14.33
N ASN A 190 -10.00 15.85 -15.25
CA ASN A 190 -9.66 15.79 -16.68
C ASN A 190 -10.49 16.82 -17.46
N PRO A 191 -9.88 17.78 -18.19
CA PRO A 191 -10.61 18.81 -18.93
C PRO A 191 -11.23 18.32 -20.25
N ASP A 192 -10.93 17.10 -20.71
CA ASP A 192 -11.47 16.55 -21.96
C ASP A 192 -12.96 16.18 -21.82
N HIS A 193 -13.82 16.96 -22.47
CA HIS A 193 -15.27 16.76 -22.46
C HIS A 193 -15.69 15.38 -23.01
N ALA A 194 -15.00 14.86 -24.02
CA ALA A 194 -15.34 13.56 -24.60
C ALA A 194 -15.06 12.42 -23.61
N ARG A 195 -13.92 12.47 -22.91
CA ARG A 195 -13.59 11.51 -21.85
C ARG A 195 -14.54 11.64 -20.65
N GLN A 196 -14.87 12.87 -20.24
CA GLN A 196 -15.85 13.11 -19.18
C GLN A 196 -17.22 12.47 -19.49
N GLU A 197 -17.74 12.71 -20.69
CA GLU A 197 -19.02 12.14 -21.12
C GLU A 197 -18.97 10.60 -21.22
N GLN A 198 -17.88 10.04 -21.75
CA GLN A 198 -17.67 8.58 -21.80
C GLN A 198 -17.67 7.95 -20.41
N VAL A 199 -16.98 8.56 -19.44
CA VAL A 199 -16.95 8.07 -18.05
C VAL A 199 -18.34 8.13 -17.43
N TRP A 200 -19.09 9.22 -17.65
CA TRP A 200 -20.47 9.30 -17.17
C TRP A 200 -21.37 8.24 -17.80
N GLU A 201 -21.28 8.02 -19.11
CA GLU A 201 -22.05 6.98 -19.81
C GLU A 201 -21.80 5.58 -19.23
N ALA A 202 -20.56 5.27 -18.85
CA ALA A 202 -20.19 4.00 -18.25
C ALA A 202 -20.76 3.81 -16.84
N ILE A 203 -20.88 4.87 -16.04
CA ILE A 203 -21.25 4.78 -14.62
C ILE A 203 -22.69 5.19 -14.30
N GLN A 204 -23.41 5.88 -15.19
CA GLN A 204 -24.72 6.45 -14.89
C GLN A 204 -25.76 5.40 -14.44
N HIS A 205 -25.61 4.15 -14.89
CA HIS A 205 -26.44 3.01 -14.51
C HIS A 205 -25.78 2.06 -13.50
N SER A 206 -24.55 2.36 -13.07
CA SER A 206 -23.81 1.59 -12.07
C SER A 206 -24.30 1.91 -10.66
N TYR A 207 -24.18 0.94 -9.76
CA TYR A 207 -24.36 1.16 -8.33
C TYR A 207 -23.21 1.99 -7.73
N ASN A 208 -22.03 1.97 -8.35
CA ASN A 208 -20.84 2.69 -7.90
C ASN A 208 -20.63 3.98 -8.71
N ARG A 209 -21.23 5.08 -8.24
CA ARG A 209 -21.07 6.44 -8.82
C ARG A 209 -20.24 7.35 -7.92
N GLN A 210 -19.37 6.77 -7.10
CA GLN A 210 -18.63 7.52 -6.09
C GLN A 210 -17.56 8.43 -6.75
N PRO A 211 -17.29 9.62 -6.18
CA PRO A 211 -16.31 10.56 -6.74
C PRO A 211 -14.91 9.98 -6.97
N TRP A 212 -14.41 9.15 -6.05
CA TRP A 212 -13.10 8.49 -6.19
C TRP A 212 -13.01 7.61 -7.45
N HIS A 213 -14.09 6.88 -7.77
CA HIS A 213 -14.13 5.99 -8.93
C HIS A 213 -14.24 6.79 -10.24
N ILE A 214 -14.93 7.93 -10.22
CA ILE A 214 -14.94 8.87 -11.35
C ILE A 214 -13.52 9.36 -11.63
N ARG A 215 -12.76 9.75 -10.60
CA ARG A 215 -11.36 10.19 -10.77
C ARG A 215 -10.48 9.11 -11.36
N GLU A 216 -10.57 7.90 -10.81
CA GLU A 216 -9.83 6.72 -11.29
C GLU A 216 -10.07 6.47 -12.78
N LEU A 217 -11.32 6.47 -13.24
CA LEU A 217 -11.64 6.30 -14.65
C LEU A 217 -11.16 7.48 -15.52
N LEU A 218 -11.16 8.70 -14.99
CA LEU A 218 -10.68 9.87 -15.74
C LEU A 218 -9.16 9.92 -15.89
N THR A 219 -8.42 9.25 -15.01
CA THR A 219 -6.94 9.25 -14.98
C THR A 219 -6.32 7.89 -15.30
N GLU A 220 -7.11 6.90 -15.71
CA GLU A 220 -6.68 5.54 -16.08
C GLU A 220 -5.51 5.49 -17.08
N THR A 221 -5.45 6.42 -18.03
CA THR A 221 -4.39 6.49 -19.06
C THR A 221 -3.19 7.35 -18.63
N SER A 222 -3.21 7.86 -17.40
CA SER A 222 -2.24 8.80 -16.85
C SER A 222 -1.41 8.13 -15.76
N ILE A 223 -0.24 8.70 -15.46
CA ILE A 223 0.67 8.16 -14.44
C ILE A 223 0.63 9.06 -13.21
N PRO A 224 0.33 8.55 -12.00
CA PRO A 224 0.36 9.37 -10.80
C PRO A 224 1.79 9.88 -10.53
N ALA A 225 1.91 11.08 -9.97
CA ALA A 225 3.21 11.67 -9.63
C ALA A 225 3.99 10.85 -8.57
N SER A 226 3.30 9.99 -7.82
CA SER A 226 3.89 9.03 -6.89
C SER A 226 4.48 7.78 -7.55
N ASP A 227 4.32 7.59 -8.87
CA ASP A 227 5.01 6.51 -9.60
C ASP A 227 6.52 6.73 -9.50
N LYS A 228 7.26 5.68 -9.16
CA LYS A 228 8.73 5.73 -9.01
C LYS A 228 9.46 6.32 -10.22
N ARG A 229 8.92 6.18 -11.44
CA ARG A 229 9.49 6.79 -12.66
C ARG A 229 9.31 8.30 -12.64
N ALA A 230 8.14 8.77 -12.21
CA ALA A 230 7.83 10.19 -12.08
C ALA A 230 8.67 10.83 -10.96
N GLN A 231 8.85 10.14 -9.84
CA GLN A 231 9.74 10.57 -8.76
C GLN A 231 11.22 10.61 -9.20
N PHE A 232 11.68 9.55 -9.90
CA PHE A 232 13.05 9.48 -10.40
C PHE A 232 13.38 10.60 -11.40
N VAL A 233 12.48 10.91 -12.34
CA VAL A 233 12.68 12.02 -13.29
C VAL A 233 12.48 13.38 -12.60
N GLY A 234 11.48 13.48 -11.73
CA GLY A 234 11.02 14.71 -11.11
C GLY A 234 9.96 15.41 -11.96
N VAL A 235 8.92 15.93 -11.29
CA VAL A 235 7.78 16.63 -11.91
C VAL A 235 8.25 17.86 -12.71
N GLU A 236 9.20 18.62 -12.18
CA GLU A 236 9.73 19.82 -12.84
C GLU A 236 10.44 19.49 -14.17
N ALA A 237 11.22 18.41 -14.19
CA ALA A 237 11.92 17.97 -15.40
C ALA A 237 10.95 17.45 -16.47
N TYR A 238 9.90 16.74 -16.06
CA TYR A 238 8.84 16.31 -16.96
C TYR A 238 8.08 17.50 -17.58
N GLN A 239 7.74 18.51 -16.79
CA GLN A 239 7.10 19.75 -17.29
C GLN A 239 8.04 20.56 -18.20
N ALA A 240 9.32 20.66 -17.85
CA ALA A 240 10.32 21.34 -18.69
C ALA A 240 10.50 20.65 -20.06
N ALA A 241 10.28 19.33 -20.13
CA ALA A 241 10.27 18.56 -21.36
C ALA A 241 8.96 18.69 -22.17
N GLY A 242 8.01 19.52 -21.71
CA GLY A 242 6.73 19.80 -22.36
C GLY A 242 5.57 18.93 -21.87
N GLY A 243 5.77 18.10 -20.84
CA GLY A 243 4.75 17.18 -20.37
C GLY A 243 3.63 17.85 -19.57
N GLU A 244 2.39 17.47 -19.87
CA GLU A 244 1.22 17.99 -19.16
C GLU A 244 0.89 17.18 -17.89
N ILE A 245 0.45 17.89 -16.85
CA ILE A 245 0.05 17.32 -15.56
C ILE A 245 -1.36 17.77 -15.23
N LEU A 246 -2.24 16.81 -15.02
CA LEU A 246 -3.57 17.06 -14.45
C LEU A 246 -3.45 17.23 -12.95
N ARG A 247 -4.16 18.24 -12.44
CA ARG A 247 -4.23 18.56 -11.02
C ARG A 247 -5.67 18.54 -10.55
N ASP A 248 -5.90 17.97 -9.37
CA ASP A 248 -7.17 18.14 -8.68
C ASP A 248 -7.12 19.44 -7.87
N LEU A 249 -8.12 20.32 -8.08
CA LEU A 249 -8.22 21.61 -7.38
C LEU A 249 -9.08 21.51 -6.10
N PHE A 250 -9.69 20.36 -5.87
CA PHE A 250 -10.67 20.13 -4.81
C PHE A 250 -10.20 19.14 -3.74
N GLU A 251 -9.30 18.22 -4.09
CA GLU A 251 -8.69 17.26 -3.17
C GLU A 251 -7.16 17.27 -3.32
N THR A 252 -6.45 16.77 -2.29
CA THR A 252 -5.02 16.51 -2.36
C THR A 252 -4.75 15.43 -3.41
N ASP A 253 -3.86 15.72 -4.36
CA ASP A 253 -3.57 14.86 -5.51
C ASP A 253 -2.15 14.27 -5.51
N ASP A 254 -1.42 14.40 -4.40
CA ASP A 254 -0.05 13.90 -4.22
C ASP A 254 0.91 14.21 -5.38
N GLY A 255 0.71 15.36 -6.06
CA GLY A 255 1.53 15.77 -7.20
C GLY A 255 0.83 15.69 -8.56
N GLY A 256 -0.36 15.11 -8.63
CA GLY A 256 -1.20 15.04 -9.83
C GLY A 256 -0.92 13.84 -10.74
N TRP A 257 -1.40 13.91 -11.98
CA TRP A 257 -1.29 12.83 -12.97
C TRP A 257 -0.63 13.30 -14.27
N LEU A 258 0.47 12.65 -14.65
CA LEU A 258 1.23 12.89 -15.87
C LEU A 258 0.49 12.27 -17.08
N GLN A 259 0.21 13.08 -18.09
CA GLN A 259 -0.61 12.67 -19.25
C GLN A 259 0.11 11.83 -20.30
N GLU A 260 1.44 11.90 -20.37
CA GLU A 260 2.22 11.34 -21.48
C GLU A 260 3.18 10.26 -20.99
N PRO A 261 2.71 8.99 -20.85
CA PRO A 261 3.55 7.86 -20.45
C PRO A 261 4.83 7.71 -21.29
N ALA A 262 4.71 7.86 -22.61
CA ALA A 262 5.84 7.72 -23.53
C ALA A 262 6.91 8.82 -23.35
N LEU A 263 6.50 10.03 -22.95
CA LEU A 263 7.43 11.10 -22.61
C LEU A 263 8.19 10.74 -21.33
N LEU A 264 7.47 10.25 -20.31
CA LEU A 264 8.07 9.83 -19.05
C LEU A 264 9.08 8.68 -19.27
N ASP A 265 8.70 7.63 -20.00
CA ASP A 265 9.56 6.48 -20.28
C ASP A 265 10.85 6.89 -21.01
N ARG A 266 10.75 7.84 -21.94
CA ARG A 266 11.91 8.43 -22.62
C ARG A 266 12.82 9.18 -21.65
N LEU A 267 12.28 10.03 -20.79
CA LEU A 267 13.07 10.79 -19.81
C LEU A 267 13.75 9.88 -18.79
N VAL A 268 13.06 8.83 -18.33
CA VAL A 268 13.65 7.80 -17.46
C VAL A 268 14.81 7.11 -18.16
N SER A 269 14.61 6.67 -19.41
CA SER A 269 15.63 5.99 -20.20
C SER A 269 16.85 6.87 -20.46
N ASP A 270 16.64 8.14 -20.82
CA ASP A 270 17.71 9.11 -21.06
C ASP A 270 18.51 9.37 -19.78
N LYS A 271 17.83 9.51 -18.64
CA LYS A 271 18.48 9.73 -17.32
C LYS A 271 19.27 8.50 -16.87
N LEU A 272 18.69 7.30 -16.96
CA LEU A 272 19.39 6.06 -16.62
C LEU A 272 20.60 5.81 -17.53
N LYS A 273 20.49 6.14 -18.82
CA LYS A 273 21.60 6.03 -19.76
C LYS A 273 22.74 6.99 -19.42
N ALA A 274 22.44 8.24 -19.09
CA ALA A 274 23.46 9.20 -18.65
C ALA A 274 24.22 8.70 -17.41
N ILE A 275 23.49 8.15 -16.42
CA ILE A 275 24.08 7.56 -15.21
C ILE A 275 24.96 6.35 -15.56
N ALA A 276 24.53 5.50 -16.49
CA ALA A 276 25.35 4.36 -16.89
C ALA A 276 26.60 4.76 -17.69
N ASP A 277 26.52 5.82 -18.50
CA ASP A 277 27.69 6.38 -19.18
C ASP A 277 28.72 6.94 -18.16
N GLU A 278 28.25 7.54 -17.06
CA GLU A 278 29.10 7.94 -15.93
C GLU A 278 29.76 6.74 -15.24
N ILE A 279 28.98 5.69 -14.95
CA ILE A 279 29.49 4.45 -14.33
C ILE A 279 30.46 3.72 -15.26
N ALA A 280 30.24 3.76 -16.57
CA ALA A 280 31.13 3.13 -17.55
C ALA A 280 32.55 3.72 -17.51
N ALA A 281 32.71 4.98 -17.08
CA ALA A 281 34.00 5.60 -16.89
C ALA A 281 34.80 4.99 -15.71
N GLU A 282 34.16 4.23 -14.82
CA GLU A 282 34.81 3.49 -13.72
C GLU A 282 35.56 2.24 -14.21
N GLY A 283 35.30 1.75 -15.43
CA GLY A 283 36.04 0.65 -16.08
C GLY A 283 35.42 -0.75 -15.97
N TRP A 284 34.15 -0.85 -15.57
CA TRP A 284 33.41 -2.13 -15.48
C TRP A 284 33.27 -2.83 -16.84
N LYS A 285 33.25 -4.16 -16.85
CA LYS A 285 33.12 -4.97 -18.08
C LYS A 285 31.77 -4.79 -18.77
N TRP A 286 30.70 -4.76 -17.99
CA TRP A 286 29.33 -4.64 -18.47
C TRP A 286 28.46 -3.87 -17.48
N ILE A 287 27.42 -3.22 -18.00
CA ILE A 287 26.41 -2.52 -17.21
C ILE A 287 25.04 -2.97 -17.70
N THR A 288 24.18 -3.40 -16.80
CA THR A 288 22.78 -3.73 -17.10
C THR A 288 21.89 -2.70 -16.45
N ILE A 289 21.02 -2.09 -17.25
CA ILE A 289 20.10 -1.03 -16.80
C ILE A 289 18.68 -1.51 -17.04
N ASP A 290 17.86 -1.47 -15.99
CA ASP A 290 16.42 -1.66 -16.11
C ASP A 290 15.69 -0.88 -15.01
N THR A 291 14.50 -0.37 -15.30
CA THR A 291 13.64 0.26 -14.28
C THR A 291 13.16 -0.74 -13.25
N ASP A 292 13.00 -2.01 -13.66
CA ASP A 292 12.60 -3.15 -12.84
C ASP A 292 13.47 -4.35 -13.18
N LEU A 293 14.59 -4.52 -12.47
CA LEU A 293 15.39 -5.72 -12.62
C LEU A 293 14.59 -6.95 -12.14
N PRO A 294 14.45 -8.00 -12.96
CA PRO A 294 13.75 -9.21 -12.56
C PRO A 294 14.31 -9.82 -11.28
N TYR A 295 13.45 -10.51 -10.53
CA TYR A 295 13.87 -11.26 -9.36
C TYR A 295 14.92 -12.32 -9.76
N GLY A 296 16.05 -12.34 -9.05
CA GLY A 296 17.16 -13.24 -9.32
C GLY A 296 18.03 -12.86 -10.54
N HIS A 297 18.01 -11.61 -10.99
CA HIS A 297 18.91 -11.10 -12.04
C HIS A 297 20.40 -11.26 -11.72
N ASP A 298 20.74 -11.46 -10.43
CA ASP A 298 22.07 -11.71 -9.90
C ASP A 298 22.36 -13.20 -9.64
N HIS A 299 21.40 -14.10 -9.89
CA HIS A 299 21.59 -15.53 -9.69
C HIS A 299 22.70 -16.10 -10.59
N GLY A 300 23.59 -16.89 -9.99
CA GLY A 300 24.73 -17.49 -10.69
C GLY A 300 25.91 -16.53 -10.89
N LEU A 301 25.83 -15.29 -10.41
CA LEU A 301 26.94 -14.33 -10.45
C LEU A 301 27.73 -14.37 -9.14
N ARG A 302 29.05 -14.31 -9.24
CA ARG A 302 29.91 -14.15 -8.06
C ARG A 302 30.04 -12.67 -7.69
N VAL A 303 29.81 -12.35 -6.43
CA VAL A 303 29.94 -10.97 -5.91
C VAL A 303 31.39 -10.73 -5.47
N LEU A 304 31.99 -9.64 -5.93
CA LEU A 304 33.28 -9.15 -5.45
C LEU A 304 33.12 -8.54 -4.05
N ILE A 305 34.05 -8.84 -3.16
CA ILE A 305 34.13 -8.20 -1.84
C ILE A 305 35.05 -7.00 -1.97
N GLY A 306 34.48 -5.80 -2.00
CA GLY A 306 35.26 -4.56 -1.97
C GLY A 306 35.44 -4.02 -0.54
N SER A 307 36.31 -3.03 -0.40
CA SER A 307 36.59 -2.37 0.88
C SER A 307 35.94 -0.98 0.92
N PRO A 308 35.17 -0.63 1.96
CA PRO A 308 34.60 0.70 2.08
C PRO A 308 35.72 1.74 2.24
N VAL A 309 35.51 2.94 1.69
CA VAL A 309 36.43 4.08 1.92
C VAL A 309 36.39 4.48 3.39
N ASP A 310 37.54 4.45 4.06
CA ASP A 310 37.68 4.93 5.44
C ASP A 310 37.23 6.40 5.57
N LEU A 311 36.62 6.74 6.71
CA LEU A 311 36.32 8.13 7.04
C LEU A 311 37.63 8.91 7.22
N THR A 312 37.70 10.07 6.59
CA THR A 312 38.75 11.05 6.88
C THR A 312 38.59 11.55 8.31
N ASP A 313 39.66 12.13 8.87
CA ASP A 313 39.62 12.67 10.24
C ASP A 313 38.58 13.80 10.39
N ASP A 314 38.42 14.62 9.35
CA ASP A 314 37.43 15.69 9.30
C ASP A 314 35.99 15.15 9.24
N GLU A 315 35.73 14.12 8.42
CA GLU A 315 34.41 13.46 8.35
C GLU A 315 34.07 12.74 9.66
N ARG A 316 35.07 12.14 10.33
CA ARG A 316 34.87 11.50 11.64
C ARG A 316 34.49 12.52 12.70
N ALA A 317 35.17 13.67 12.73
CA ALA A 317 34.87 14.77 13.64
C ALA A 317 33.48 15.37 13.36
N ALA A 318 33.08 15.51 12.08
CA ALA A 318 31.75 15.98 11.70
C ALA A 318 30.64 15.00 12.13
N ARG A 319 30.84 13.69 11.94
CA ARG A 319 29.90 12.66 12.38
C ARG A 319 29.74 12.63 13.90
N GLU A 320 30.84 12.78 14.63
CA GLU A 320 30.81 12.82 16.10
C GLU A 320 30.09 14.07 16.61
N ALA A 321 30.32 15.24 16.01
CA ALA A 321 29.58 16.46 16.33
C ALA A 321 28.08 16.34 16.06
N LEU A 322 27.67 15.67 14.97
CA LEU A 322 26.26 15.40 14.67
C LEU A 322 25.62 14.43 15.68
N ARG A 323 26.34 13.39 16.12
CA ARG A 323 25.88 12.48 17.18
C ARG A 323 25.73 13.20 18.52
N GLU A 324 26.69 14.04 18.89
CA GLU A 324 26.59 14.87 20.10
C GLU A 324 25.40 15.86 20.04
N GLU A 325 25.11 16.40 18.85
CA GLU A 325 23.92 17.24 18.63
C GLU A 325 22.63 16.45 18.77
N TYR A 326 22.56 15.23 18.19
CA TYR A 326 21.43 14.31 18.32
C TYR A 326 21.14 13.96 19.77
N ASP A 327 22.15 13.44 20.50
CA ASP A 327 22.03 12.99 21.89
C ASP A 327 21.58 14.14 22.81
N ARG A 328 22.03 15.37 22.52
CA ARG A 328 21.59 16.57 23.27
C ARG A 328 20.13 16.90 23.01
N LEU A 329 19.68 16.86 21.75
CA LEU A 329 18.29 17.14 21.39
C LEU A 329 17.35 16.04 21.92
N GLU A 330 17.73 14.77 21.81
CA GLU A 330 17.00 13.65 22.39
C GLU A 330 16.89 13.79 23.92
N GLY A 331 18.00 14.14 24.60
CA GLY A 331 18.02 14.36 26.04
C GLY A 331 17.14 15.53 26.50
N GLU A 332 17.19 16.67 25.80
CA GLU A 332 16.45 17.89 26.13
C GLU A 332 14.93 17.71 25.97
N TYR A 333 14.50 16.86 25.03
CA TYR A 333 13.09 16.62 24.71
C TYR A 333 12.58 15.23 25.15
N SER A 334 13.36 14.48 25.92
CA SER A 334 13.02 13.11 26.37
C SER A 334 11.75 13.00 27.22
N GLU A 335 11.36 14.07 27.92
CA GLU A 335 10.14 14.14 28.75
C GLU A 335 9.01 14.96 28.09
N ALA A 336 9.18 15.40 26.83
CA ALA A 336 8.15 16.14 26.12
C ALA A 336 7.08 15.20 25.55
N ASP A 337 5.80 15.51 25.80
CA ASP A 337 4.68 14.73 25.26
C ASP A 337 4.55 14.87 23.72
N GLU A 338 5.08 15.95 23.13
CA GLU A 338 5.10 16.23 21.69
C GLU A 338 6.33 17.08 21.35
N LEU A 339 7.08 16.72 20.30
CA LEU A 339 8.25 17.48 19.85
C LEU A 339 7.81 18.75 19.09
N PRO A 340 8.46 19.90 19.30
CA PRO A 340 8.28 21.05 18.41
C PRO A 340 8.70 20.70 16.97
N ASP A 341 7.91 21.12 15.97
CA ASP A 341 8.16 20.83 14.55
C ASP A 341 9.60 21.14 14.09
N GLU A 342 10.20 22.23 14.60
CA GLU A 342 11.57 22.63 14.28
C GLU A 342 12.62 21.62 14.79
N ILE A 343 12.35 20.92 15.90
CA ILE A 343 13.24 19.93 16.50
C ILE A 343 13.06 18.57 15.83
N ASP A 344 11.82 18.16 15.52
CA ASP A 344 11.55 16.97 14.74
C ASP A 344 12.23 17.03 13.36
N GLN A 345 12.10 18.17 12.67
CA GLN A 345 12.81 18.42 11.42
C GLN A 345 14.34 18.35 11.59
N ARG A 346 14.88 18.93 12.68
CA ARG A 346 16.33 18.94 12.91
C ARG A 346 16.88 17.55 13.23
N LEU A 347 16.15 16.72 13.99
CA LEU A 347 16.53 15.33 14.25
C LEU A 347 16.55 14.52 12.95
N GLY A 348 15.53 14.68 12.10
CA GLY A 348 15.51 14.05 10.77
C GLY A 348 16.67 14.47 9.87
N GLU A 349 17.06 15.75 9.89
CA GLU A 349 18.25 16.24 9.16
C GLU A 349 19.55 15.61 9.68
N ILE A 350 19.68 15.46 11.00
CA ILE A 350 20.87 14.87 11.63
C ILE A 350 20.96 13.37 11.33
N GLU A 351 19.85 12.63 11.42
CA GLU A 351 19.79 11.21 11.08
C GLU A 351 20.20 10.99 9.62
N ALA A 352 19.62 11.75 8.69
CA ALA A 352 19.98 11.69 7.27
C ALA A 352 21.47 12.01 7.02
N ALA A 353 22.01 13.00 7.73
CA ALA A 353 23.42 13.38 7.62
C ALA A 353 24.36 12.30 8.20
N ILE A 354 23.99 11.64 9.31
CA ILE A 354 24.75 10.53 9.89
C ILE A 354 24.71 9.31 8.95
N GLU A 355 23.53 8.98 8.41
CA GLU A 355 23.36 7.89 7.46
C GLU A 355 24.21 8.09 6.18
N ALA A 356 24.33 9.32 5.70
CA ALA A 356 25.21 9.66 4.56
C ALA A 356 26.69 9.32 4.82
N PHE A 357 27.17 9.38 6.07
CA PHE A 357 28.52 8.93 6.42
C PHE A 357 28.65 7.40 6.48
N GLU A 358 27.55 6.67 6.62
CA GLU A 358 27.52 5.20 6.70
C GLU A 358 27.38 4.57 5.30
N GLN A 359 26.73 5.26 4.37
CA GLN A 359 26.64 4.89 2.95
C GLN A 359 27.94 5.21 2.18
N ARG A 360 29.06 4.54 2.51
CA ARG A 360 30.37 4.78 1.88
C ARG A 360 30.50 4.08 0.53
N PRO A 361 31.15 4.72 -0.47
CA PRO A 361 31.57 4.04 -1.68
C PRO A 361 32.48 2.85 -1.35
N VAL A 362 32.21 1.72 -2.00
CA VAL A 362 33.06 0.53 -1.90
C VAL A 362 34.11 0.60 -3.00
N ILE A 363 35.39 0.50 -2.64
CA ILE A 363 36.51 0.40 -3.59
C ILE A 363 36.72 -1.08 -3.93
N TYR A 364 36.79 -1.39 -5.21
CA TYR A 364 37.15 -2.69 -5.74
C TYR A 364 38.55 -2.65 -6.35
N ASP A 365 39.26 -3.78 -6.36
CA ASP A 365 40.54 -3.88 -7.05
C ASP A 365 40.34 -3.61 -8.55
N ARG A 366 41.18 -2.74 -9.13
CA ARG A 366 41.13 -2.37 -10.54
C ARG A 366 41.28 -3.57 -11.46
N ALA A 367 42.02 -4.61 -11.06
CA ALA A 367 42.12 -5.84 -11.84
C ALA A 367 40.77 -6.59 -11.89
N GLU A 368 40.00 -6.54 -10.81
CA GLU A 368 38.71 -7.24 -10.71
C GLU A 368 37.55 -6.48 -11.36
N ILE A 369 37.58 -5.14 -11.36
CA ILE A 369 36.58 -4.30 -12.03
C ILE A 369 36.46 -4.64 -13.53
N THR A 370 37.59 -4.94 -14.19
CA THR A 370 37.63 -5.26 -15.63
C THR A 370 36.92 -6.56 -16.02
N ARG A 371 36.59 -7.42 -15.04
CA ARG A 371 35.85 -8.69 -15.23
C ARG A 371 34.47 -8.70 -14.58
N ALA A 372 34.12 -7.65 -13.86
CA ALA A 372 32.85 -7.53 -13.15
C ALA A 372 31.95 -6.49 -13.83
N GLY A 373 30.67 -6.51 -13.48
CA GLY A 373 29.68 -5.57 -13.97
C GLY A 373 28.80 -4.97 -12.90
N VAL A 374 27.91 -4.11 -13.38
CA VAL A 374 27.05 -3.27 -12.56
C VAL A 374 25.60 -3.39 -12.99
N PHE A 375 24.70 -3.48 -12.01
CA PHE A 375 23.27 -3.32 -12.21
C PHE A 375 22.83 -1.91 -11.79
N VAL A 376 22.02 -1.27 -12.63
CA VAL A 376 21.42 0.04 -12.37
C VAL A 376 19.91 -0.09 -12.45
N SER A 377 19.20 0.31 -11.39
CA SER A 377 17.74 0.32 -11.34
C SER A 377 17.20 1.48 -10.52
N ILE A 378 15.87 1.55 -10.40
CA ILE A 378 15.17 2.53 -9.58
C ILE A 378 14.38 1.76 -8.52
N ASP A 379 14.44 2.18 -7.25
CA ASP A 379 13.65 1.59 -6.17
C ASP A 379 12.19 2.06 -6.19
N ARG A 380 11.43 1.69 -5.15
CA ARG A 380 9.99 2.00 -5.05
C ARG A 380 9.72 3.50 -4.84
N ASP A 381 10.68 4.24 -4.30
CA ASP A 381 10.55 5.65 -3.94
C ASP A 381 11.25 6.55 -4.98
N GLY A 382 11.58 6.00 -6.15
CA GLY A 382 12.24 6.74 -7.22
C GLY A 382 13.74 6.97 -7.00
N GLY A 383 14.34 6.32 -6.00
CA GLY A 383 15.77 6.38 -5.70
C GLY A 383 16.60 5.56 -6.69
N LEU A 384 17.78 6.07 -7.04
CA LEU A 384 18.73 5.37 -7.90
C LEU A 384 19.41 4.24 -7.12
N VAL A 385 19.29 3.00 -7.61
CA VAL A 385 19.97 1.83 -7.05
C VAL A 385 21.08 1.40 -7.98
N VAL A 386 22.33 1.44 -7.51
CA VAL A 386 23.50 0.98 -8.26
C VAL A 386 24.19 -0.14 -7.50
N ARG A 387 24.17 -1.36 -8.06
CA ARG A 387 24.82 -2.53 -7.47
C ARG A 387 26.04 -2.92 -8.29
N ARG A 388 27.23 -2.73 -7.72
CA ARG A 388 28.53 -3.00 -8.37
C ARG A 388 29.10 -4.35 -7.95
N GLY A 389 30.02 -4.90 -8.76
CA GLY A 389 30.85 -6.03 -8.35
C GLY A 389 30.31 -7.43 -8.71
N TYR A 390 29.59 -7.59 -9.82
CA TYR A 390 29.05 -8.91 -10.23
C TYR A 390 29.86 -9.53 -11.36
N VAL A 391 30.42 -10.72 -11.15
CA VAL A 391 31.18 -11.48 -12.15
C VAL A 391 30.28 -12.57 -12.73
N ARG A 392 30.19 -12.64 -14.07
CA ARG A 392 29.47 -13.71 -14.77
C ARG A 392 30.35 -14.96 -14.85
N PRO A 393 29.77 -16.18 -14.92
CA PRO A 393 30.55 -17.42 -15.03
C PRO A 393 31.56 -17.40 -16.19
N GLU A 394 31.18 -16.84 -17.34
CA GLU A 394 32.06 -16.70 -18.52
C GLU A 394 33.18 -15.65 -18.34
N ASP A 395 33.10 -14.81 -17.31
CA ASP A 395 34.04 -13.75 -17.00
C ASP A 395 35.02 -14.12 -15.87
N GLU A 396 34.92 -15.34 -15.35
CA GLU A 396 35.83 -15.87 -14.33
C GLU A 396 37.27 -16.01 -14.86
N ALA A 397 38.25 -15.78 -13.98
CA ALA A 397 39.64 -16.03 -14.34
C ALA A 397 39.88 -17.55 -14.43
N PRO A 398 40.65 -18.04 -15.42
CA PRO A 398 41.10 -19.42 -15.43
C PRO A 398 41.78 -19.76 -14.11
N ILE A 399 41.41 -20.88 -13.50
CA ILE A 399 42.08 -21.39 -12.31
C ILE A 399 43.44 -21.91 -12.76
N ASP A 400 44.52 -21.20 -12.42
CA ASP A 400 45.88 -21.71 -12.55
C ASP A 400 46.06 -22.87 -11.55
N ALA A 401 45.74 -24.08 -12.00
CA ALA A 401 46.02 -25.30 -11.27
C ALA A 401 47.50 -25.64 -11.38
N GLU A 402 48.36 -24.95 -10.63
CA GLU A 402 49.72 -25.42 -10.31
C GLU A 402 50.29 -24.67 -9.10
N GLY A 403 49.87 -25.10 -7.90
CA GLY A 403 50.68 -24.94 -6.69
C GLY A 403 51.86 -25.90 -6.75
N GLN A 404 52.98 -25.46 -7.31
CA GLN A 404 54.24 -26.19 -7.21
C GLN A 404 55.33 -25.28 -6.66
N GLU A 405 55.69 -25.54 -5.40
CA GLU A 405 56.92 -25.05 -4.80
C GLU A 405 58.12 -25.48 -5.67
N VAL A 406 58.89 -24.51 -6.14
CA VAL A 406 60.29 -24.74 -6.53
C VAL A 406 61.13 -23.55 -6.07
N ASP A 407 61.99 -23.86 -5.11
CA ASP A 407 63.04 -22.99 -4.57
C ASP A 407 64.21 -22.88 -5.58
N GLY A 408 64.83 -21.70 -5.68
CA GLY A 408 66.22 -21.56 -6.14
C GLY A 408 66.55 -20.86 -7.49
N VAL A 409 66.57 -19.52 -7.48
CA VAL A 409 67.58 -18.58 -8.03
C VAL A 409 68.16 -18.76 -9.46
N SER A 410 67.93 -17.78 -10.36
CA SER A 410 68.95 -16.85 -10.93
C SER A 410 68.44 -15.93 -12.07
N ASP A 411 68.30 -14.62 -11.74
CA ASP A 411 68.72 -13.38 -12.44
C ASP A 411 68.50 -13.11 -13.98
N PRO A 412 68.55 -11.83 -14.44
CA PRO A 412 67.47 -11.21 -15.21
C PRO A 412 67.85 -10.86 -16.65
N ALA A 413 66.87 -10.83 -17.56
CA ALA A 413 67.00 -10.14 -18.84
C ALA A 413 65.62 -9.73 -19.35
N GLY A 414 65.43 -8.41 -19.50
CA GLY A 414 64.20 -7.83 -20.02
C GLY A 414 64.01 -8.06 -21.51
N ALA A 415 62.75 -7.96 -21.93
CA ALA A 415 62.37 -7.43 -23.23
C ALA A 415 60.91 -6.96 -23.13
N ASP A 416 60.74 -5.70 -23.47
CA ASP A 416 59.49 -4.95 -23.52
C ASP A 416 58.38 -5.67 -24.31
N ALA A 417 57.18 -5.66 -23.74
CA ALA A 417 55.94 -5.74 -24.51
C ALA A 417 54.99 -4.66 -23.99
N GLU A 418 54.97 -3.56 -24.73
CA GLU A 418 54.00 -2.47 -24.66
C GLU A 418 52.58 -3.03 -24.63
N ASN A 419 51.90 -2.96 -23.47
CA ASN A 419 50.46 -3.17 -23.44
C ASN A 419 49.78 -1.82 -23.65
N SER A 420 49.47 -1.55 -24.92
CA SER A 420 48.57 -0.48 -25.33
C SER A 420 47.30 -0.53 -24.51
N ALA A 421 46.98 0.57 -23.82
CA ALA A 421 45.73 0.76 -23.11
C ALA A 421 44.56 0.68 -24.09
N ASN A 422 44.07 -0.53 -24.33
CA ASN A 422 42.85 -0.77 -25.07
C ASN A 422 41.71 -0.47 -24.09
N VAL A 423 41.12 0.72 -24.21
CA VAL A 423 39.94 1.12 -23.42
C VAL A 423 38.79 0.18 -23.80
N GLN A 424 38.66 -0.92 -23.06
CA GLN A 424 37.49 -1.79 -23.16
C GLN A 424 36.29 -0.98 -22.68
N ARG A 425 35.45 -0.54 -23.63
CA ARG A 425 34.19 0.13 -23.32
C ARG A 425 33.21 -0.89 -22.77
N ALA A 426 32.63 -0.61 -21.61
CA ALA A 426 31.62 -1.44 -20.99
C ALA A 426 30.45 -1.71 -21.96
N ILE A 427 29.99 -2.96 -22.03
CA ILE A 427 28.77 -3.29 -22.79
C ILE A 427 27.56 -2.87 -21.94
N ILE A 428 26.83 -1.83 -22.38
CA ILE A 428 25.59 -1.37 -21.74
C ILE A 428 24.41 -2.12 -22.36
N THR A 429 23.71 -2.91 -21.55
CA THR A 429 22.50 -3.64 -21.94
C THR A 429 21.28 -2.97 -21.34
N ILE A 430 20.31 -2.60 -22.19
CA ILE A 430 19.05 -1.93 -21.81
C ILE A 430 17.90 -2.83 -22.24
N GLY A 431 17.07 -3.26 -21.28
CA GLY A 431 15.90 -4.10 -21.51
C GLY A 431 16.22 -5.60 -21.41
N GLY A 432 15.60 -6.23 -20.40
CA GLY A 432 15.74 -7.66 -20.13
C GLY A 432 15.41 -8.57 -21.32
N GLN A 433 16.44 -9.20 -21.87
CA GLN A 433 16.30 -10.46 -22.61
C GLN A 433 17.00 -11.55 -21.81
N SER A 434 16.21 -12.47 -21.28
CA SER A 434 16.69 -13.70 -20.65
C SER A 434 17.47 -14.54 -21.66
N ALA A 435 18.68 -14.95 -21.27
CA ALA A 435 19.44 -15.95 -22.00
C ALA A 435 18.77 -17.32 -21.90
N GLU A 436 18.69 -18.02 -23.04
CA GLU A 436 18.27 -19.42 -23.14
C GLU A 436 19.28 -20.34 -22.44
N PRO A 437 18.86 -21.54 -21.98
CA PRO A 437 19.71 -22.40 -21.16
C PRO A 437 20.80 -23.06 -22.02
N GLU A 438 22.06 -22.83 -21.66
CA GLU A 438 23.18 -23.64 -22.15
C GLU A 438 23.19 -25.01 -21.44
N GLU A 439 23.49 -26.05 -22.24
CA GLU A 439 23.59 -27.43 -21.81
C GLU A 439 24.85 -27.63 -20.94
N ASP A 440 24.66 -28.04 -19.68
CA ASP A 440 25.71 -28.45 -18.75
C ASP A 440 26.40 -29.75 -19.27
N ASP A 441 27.66 -29.61 -19.72
CA ASP A 441 28.67 -30.68 -19.69
C ASP A 441 29.72 -30.34 -18.62
N GLU A 442 29.42 -30.66 -17.35
CA GLU A 442 30.43 -30.85 -16.31
C GLU A 442 30.10 -32.12 -15.51
N GLU A 443 30.93 -33.15 -15.70
CA GLU A 443 30.82 -34.45 -15.04
C GLU A 443 31.38 -34.37 -13.59
N ASP A 444 30.66 -35.00 -12.66
CA ASP A 444 31.08 -35.46 -11.32
C ASP A 444 30.80 -34.61 -10.04
N VAL A 445 30.16 -33.43 -10.08
CA VAL A 445 29.75 -32.73 -8.83
C VAL A 445 28.23 -32.80 -8.58
N ILE A 446 27.83 -33.28 -7.38
CA ILE A 446 26.42 -33.29 -6.93
C ILE A 446 26.00 -31.84 -6.59
N LYS A 447 25.41 -31.13 -7.55
CA LYS A 447 24.81 -29.80 -7.35
C LYS A 447 23.63 -29.85 -6.35
N PRO A 448 23.37 -28.79 -5.54
CA PRO A 448 22.17 -28.67 -4.69
C PRO A 448 20.86 -28.83 -5.47
N LEU A 449 19.76 -29.16 -4.79
CA LEU A 449 18.45 -29.24 -5.44
C LEU A 449 18.05 -27.86 -6.00
N PRO A 450 17.50 -27.78 -7.23
CA PRO A 450 16.94 -26.54 -7.74
C PRO A 450 15.91 -25.95 -6.78
N GLU A 451 15.96 -24.64 -6.54
CA GLU A 451 15.09 -23.95 -5.57
C GLU A 451 13.61 -24.25 -5.82
N ARG A 452 13.18 -24.16 -7.07
CA ARG A 452 11.83 -24.50 -7.50
C ARG A 452 11.42 -25.94 -7.17
N LEU A 453 12.35 -26.89 -7.28
CA LEU A 453 12.08 -28.28 -6.92
C LEU A 453 11.93 -28.43 -5.39
N VAL A 454 12.70 -27.69 -4.59
CA VAL A 454 12.56 -27.68 -3.12
C VAL A 454 11.20 -27.08 -2.72
N THR A 455 10.79 -25.98 -3.34
CA THR A 455 9.47 -25.37 -3.13
C THR A 455 8.34 -26.34 -3.46
N GLU A 456 8.39 -27.01 -4.61
CA GLU A 456 7.36 -27.97 -5.01
C GLU A 456 7.32 -29.21 -4.09
N LEU A 457 8.47 -29.76 -3.70
CA LEU A 457 8.54 -30.87 -2.73
C LEU A 457 7.98 -30.47 -1.35
N THR A 458 8.35 -29.28 -0.85
CA THR A 458 7.83 -28.78 0.43
C THR A 458 6.36 -28.38 0.36
N ALA A 459 5.80 -28.12 -0.83
CA ALA A 459 4.36 -28.01 -1.03
C ALA A 459 3.64 -29.36 -0.82
N HIS A 460 4.18 -30.48 -1.34
CA HIS A 460 3.65 -31.82 -1.03
C HIS A 460 3.65 -32.09 0.47
N ARG A 461 4.76 -31.76 1.16
CA ARG A 461 4.88 -31.90 2.61
C ARG A 461 3.86 -31.06 3.37
N THR A 462 3.67 -29.81 2.96
CA THR A 462 2.67 -28.92 3.56
C THR A 462 1.29 -29.51 3.43
N LEU A 463 0.90 -29.97 2.24
CA LEU A 463 -0.43 -30.51 2.00
C LEU A 463 -0.68 -31.82 2.77
N ALA A 464 0.31 -32.70 2.85
CA ALA A 464 0.24 -33.92 3.66
C ALA A 464 0.09 -33.60 5.16
N LEU A 465 0.80 -32.60 5.68
CA LEU A 465 0.64 -32.13 7.06
C LEU A 465 -0.75 -31.53 7.32
N ARG A 466 -1.35 -30.83 6.35
CA ARG A 466 -2.73 -30.33 6.47
C ARG A 466 -3.73 -31.48 6.59
N ASP A 467 -3.58 -32.50 5.77
CA ASP A 467 -4.44 -33.68 5.85
C ASP A 467 -4.29 -34.35 7.22
N ALA A 468 -3.06 -34.63 7.63
CA ALA A 468 -2.72 -35.29 8.89
C ALA A 468 -3.21 -34.52 10.13
N VAL A 469 -2.99 -33.20 10.21
CA VAL A 469 -3.47 -32.41 11.36
C VAL A 469 -4.99 -32.27 11.34
N GLY A 470 -5.60 -32.06 10.17
CA GLY A 470 -7.06 -31.99 10.06
C GLY A 470 -7.75 -33.31 10.44
N ALA A 471 -7.04 -34.45 10.31
CA ALA A 471 -7.51 -35.76 10.73
C ALA A 471 -7.26 -36.06 12.22
N ASN A 472 -6.50 -35.21 12.93
CA ASN A 472 -6.11 -35.39 14.33
C ASN A 472 -6.56 -34.20 15.20
N PRO A 473 -7.82 -34.18 15.69
CA PRO A 473 -8.36 -33.03 16.40
C PRO A 473 -7.61 -32.60 17.65
N GLN A 474 -7.06 -33.56 18.41
CA GLN A 474 -6.26 -33.27 19.61
C GLN A 474 -4.91 -32.61 19.29
N VAL A 475 -4.28 -33.02 18.19
CA VAL A 475 -3.03 -32.40 17.71
C VAL A 475 -3.30 -30.99 17.21
N ALA A 476 -4.39 -30.79 16.46
CA ALA A 476 -4.80 -29.47 15.99
C ALA A 476 -5.12 -28.51 17.14
N LEU A 477 -5.86 -28.97 18.16
CA LEU A 477 -6.16 -28.19 19.36
C LEU A 477 -4.87 -27.83 20.12
N THR A 478 -3.95 -28.79 20.25
CA THR A 478 -2.66 -28.58 20.91
C THR A 478 -1.80 -27.59 20.14
N ALA A 479 -1.76 -27.66 18.80
CA ALA A 479 -1.05 -26.71 17.95
C ALA A 479 -1.62 -25.28 18.10
N LEU A 480 -2.96 -25.15 18.10
CA LEU A 480 -3.64 -23.88 18.32
C LEU A 480 -3.36 -23.30 19.71
N LEU A 481 -3.50 -24.12 20.76
CA LEU A 481 -3.24 -23.69 22.13
C LEU A 481 -1.77 -23.32 22.34
N HIS A 482 -0.83 -24.14 21.83
CA HIS A 482 0.61 -23.86 21.87
C HIS A 482 0.91 -22.48 21.28
N LYS A 483 0.28 -22.13 20.15
CA LYS A 483 0.38 -20.77 19.64
C LYS A 483 -0.16 -19.73 20.61
N LEU A 484 -1.43 -19.85 21.01
CA LEU A 484 -2.10 -18.82 21.82
C LEU A 484 -1.33 -18.56 23.12
N VAL A 485 -0.79 -19.61 23.72
CA VAL A 485 0.08 -19.52 24.91
C VAL A 485 1.38 -18.77 24.59
N ARG A 486 2.04 -19.06 23.46
CA ARG A 486 3.25 -18.33 23.05
C ARG A 486 2.98 -16.86 22.83
N ASP A 487 1.93 -16.51 22.08
CA ASP A 487 1.58 -15.12 21.80
C ASP A 487 1.20 -14.33 23.06
N THR A 488 0.54 -14.99 24.02
CA THR A 488 0.04 -14.33 25.24
C THR A 488 1.13 -14.19 26.31
N PHE A 489 1.98 -15.20 26.48
CA PHE A 489 2.90 -15.29 27.63
C PHE A 489 4.38 -15.12 27.27
N GLN A 490 4.76 -15.28 26.00
CA GLN A 490 6.13 -15.14 25.55
C GLN A 490 6.19 -13.91 24.65
N ARG A 491 6.65 -12.76 25.18
CA ARG A 491 6.80 -11.47 24.49
C ARG A 491 7.86 -11.50 23.37
N THR A 492 7.84 -12.51 22.51
CA THR A 492 8.70 -12.64 21.34
C THR A 492 7.96 -12.04 20.14
N GLY A 493 8.65 -11.25 19.32
CA GLY A 493 8.07 -10.60 18.15
C GLY A 493 7.29 -11.58 17.25
N THR A 494 6.14 -11.13 16.75
CA THR A 494 5.21 -11.87 15.89
C THR A 494 5.77 -12.21 14.50
N ALA A 495 6.94 -11.68 14.16
CA ALA A 495 7.70 -12.08 12.98
C ALA A 495 8.21 -13.53 13.15
N GLY A 496 7.45 -14.47 12.56
CA GLY A 496 7.89 -15.81 12.16
C GLY A 496 7.46 -17.01 13.01
N ALA A 497 6.52 -16.92 13.96
CA ALA A 497 6.01 -18.10 14.67
C ALA A 497 5.19 -19.01 13.71
N SER A 498 5.29 -20.35 13.81
CA SER A 498 4.64 -21.31 12.87
C SER A 498 3.14 -21.19 12.72
N LEU A 499 2.45 -20.76 13.77
CA LEU A 499 1.04 -20.45 13.66
C LEU A 499 0.92 -18.94 13.85
N GLN A 500 0.06 -18.29 13.07
CA GLN A 500 -0.57 -17.01 13.36
C GLN A 500 -2.05 -17.33 13.68
N ALA A 501 -2.72 -16.64 14.62
CA ALA A 501 -4.11 -16.92 14.99
C ALA A 501 -4.98 -16.10 14.03
N SER A 502 -4.68 -16.35 12.77
CA SER A 502 -5.35 -15.95 11.56
C SER A 502 -5.24 -17.21 10.71
N VAL A 503 -6.37 -17.79 10.32
CA VAL A 503 -6.34 -18.93 9.40
C VAL A 503 -5.96 -18.37 8.04
N ASN A 504 -4.65 -18.22 7.81
CA ASN A 504 -4.12 -17.79 6.53
C ASN A 504 -4.12 -18.99 5.61
N HIS A 505 -4.96 -18.94 4.57
CA HIS A 505 -4.93 -19.95 3.53
C HIS A 505 -3.59 -19.83 2.76
N VAL A 506 -2.65 -20.73 2.99
CA VAL A 506 -1.39 -20.75 2.20
C VAL A 506 -1.71 -21.20 0.78
N PHE A 507 -1.43 -20.31 -0.18
CA PHE A 507 -1.54 -20.57 -1.61
C PHE A 507 -0.16 -20.97 -2.16
N PHE A 508 -0.13 -22.01 -2.98
CA PHE A 508 1.10 -22.51 -3.59
C PHE A 508 1.43 -21.69 -4.84
N ARG A 509 2.54 -20.93 -4.81
CA ARG A 509 3.02 -20.14 -5.97
C ARG A 509 3.56 -21.03 -7.09
N GLU A 510 4.19 -22.15 -6.73
CA GLU A 510 4.68 -23.16 -7.65
C GLU A 510 3.96 -24.48 -7.36
N GLN A 511 3.39 -25.11 -8.38
CA GLN A 511 2.61 -26.34 -8.26
C GLN A 511 3.07 -27.38 -9.27
N GLY A 512 3.36 -28.58 -8.80
CA GLY A 512 3.49 -29.76 -9.66
C GLY A 512 2.16 -30.08 -10.32
N LYS A 513 2.19 -30.54 -11.57
CA LYS A 513 0.96 -30.86 -12.34
C LYS A 513 0.18 -32.03 -11.73
N ASP A 514 0.85 -32.84 -10.93
CA ASP A 514 0.32 -34.00 -10.22
C ASP A 514 -0.35 -33.65 -8.89
N LEU A 515 -0.07 -32.47 -8.31
CA LEU A 515 -0.45 -32.13 -6.92
C LEU A 515 -1.96 -32.25 -6.66
N ALA A 516 -2.81 -31.82 -7.60
CA ALA A 516 -4.27 -31.86 -7.47
C ALA A 516 -4.84 -33.30 -7.46
N GLU A 517 -4.12 -34.25 -8.06
CA GLU A 517 -4.58 -35.64 -8.24
C GLU A 517 -4.16 -36.58 -7.10
N THR A 518 -3.41 -36.05 -6.14
CA THR A 518 -2.91 -36.79 -4.97
C THR A 518 -4.04 -37.18 -4.01
N SER A 519 -3.85 -38.27 -3.27
CA SER A 519 -4.82 -38.78 -2.27
C SER A 519 -5.16 -37.75 -1.20
N TYR A 520 -4.15 -37.05 -0.68
CA TYR A 520 -4.30 -36.01 0.35
C TYR A 520 -4.97 -34.74 -0.17
N ALA A 521 -4.72 -34.32 -1.43
CA ALA A 521 -5.46 -33.20 -2.02
C ALA A 521 -6.96 -33.50 -2.11
N ARG A 522 -7.30 -34.70 -2.61
CA ARG A 522 -8.70 -35.16 -2.72
C ARG A 522 -9.37 -35.30 -1.36
N SER A 523 -8.67 -35.85 -0.35
CA SER A 523 -9.16 -35.95 1.03
C SER A 523 -9.53 -34.58 1.61
N ILE A 524 -8.63 -33.59 1.46
CA ILE A 524 -8.87 -32.22 1.95
C ILE A 524 -10.05 -31.57 1.26
N THR A 525 -10.14 -31.67 -0.08
CA THR A 525 -11.26 -31.12 -0.84
C THR A 525 -12.58 -31.79 -0.47
N GLN A 526 -12.60 -33.11 -0.34
CA GLN A 526 -13.80 -33.85 0.04
C GLN A 526 -14.28 -33.39 1.43
N ARG A 527 -13.38 -33.38 2.42
CA ARG A 527 -13.68 -32.92 3.78
C ARG A 527 -14.20 -31.48 3.81
N HIS A 528 -13.67 -30.60 2.96
CA HIS A 528 -14.14 -29.22 2.84
C HIS A 528 -15.55 -29.12 2.28
N GLU A 529 -15.83 -29.84 1.18
CA GLU A 529 -17.16 -29.85 0.59
C GLU A 529 -18.19 -30.51 1.52
N ASP A 530 -17.80 -31.56 2.26
CA ASP A 530 -18.65 -32.17 3.28
C ASP A 530 -19.06 -31.15 4.35
N TRP A 531 -18.12 -30.37 4.89
CA TRP A 531 -18.45 -29.30 5.86
C TRP A 531 -19.28 -28.17 5.26
N LYS A 532 -19.02 -27.80 4.00
CA LYS A 532 -19.72 -26.72 3.30
C LYS A 532 -21.19 -27.00 3.07
N VAL A 533 -21.59 -28.28 2.94
CA VAL A 533 -23.00 -28.68 2.82
C VAL A 533 -23.79 -28.30 4.07
N ASP A 534 -23.18 -28.42 5.25
CA ASP A 534 -23.85 -28.24 6.54
C ASP A 534 -23.73 -26.82 7.12
N LEU A 535 -22.84 -25.99 6.57
CA LEU A 535 -22.57 -24.63 7.06
C LEU A 535 -23.68 -23.62 6.68
N PRO A 536 -24.30 -22.92 7.66
CA PRO A 536 -25.20 -21.81 7.38
C PRO A 536 -24.50 -20.64 6.67
N ALA A 537 -25.19 -19.99 5.72
CA ALA A 537 -24.67 -18.82 5.01
C ALA A 537 -24.87 -17.49 5.77
N ASP A 538 -25.72 -17.48 6.80
CA ASP A 538 -26.03 -16.33 7.65
C ASP A 538 -25.17 -16.35 8.92
N GLU A 539 -24.62 -15.20 9.31
CA GLU A 539 -23.63 -15.09 10.39
C GLU A 539 -24.23 -15.38 11.77
N ASP A 540 -25.45 -14.89 12.04
CA ASP A 540 -26.15 -15.16 13.30
C ASP A 540 -26.54 -16.64 13.40
N ALA A 541 -27.04 -17.21 12.28
CA ALA A 541 -27.36 -18.64 12.21
C ALA A 541 -26.13 -19.56 12.37
N LEU A 542 -24.95 -19.12 11.93
CA LEU A 542 -23.70 -19.87 12.08
C LEU A 542 -23.31 -20.02 13.55
N TRP A 543 -23.43 -18.96 14.34
CA TRP A 543 -23.15 -19.00 15.78
C TRP A 543 -24.04 -20.03 16.50
N ASP A 544 -25.35 -19.95 16.25
CA ASP A 544 -26.33 -20.86 16.86
C ASP A 544 -26.09 -22.31 16.44
N TRP A 545 -25.72 -22.55 15.18
CA TRP A 545 -25.37 -23.88 14.69
C TRP A 545 -24.11 -24.44 15.37
N LEU A 546 -23.03 -23.64 15.47
CA LEU A 546 -21.80 -24.04 16.16
C LEU A 546 -22.04 -24.34 17.65
N ALA A 547 -22.94 -23.60 18.31
CA ALA A 547 -23.27 -23.80 19.71
C ALA A 547 -23.95 -25.15 19.98
N VAL A 548 -24.70 -25.68 19.00
CA VAL A 548 -25.48 -26.92 19.12
C VAL A 548 -24.69 -28.18 18.70
N LEU A 549 -23.60 -28.02 17.93
CA LEU A 549 -22.72 -29.15 17.58
C LEU A 549 -22.17 -29.85 18.82
N ASP A 550 -22.04 -31.19 18.74
CA ASP A 550 -21.37 -31.97 19.77
C ASP A 550 -19.85 -31.71 19.79
N ASP A 551 -19.21 -32.02 20.90
CA ASP A 551 -17.78 -31.74 21.11
C ASP A 551 -16.87 -32.43 20.08
N ALA A 552 -17.21 -33.64 19.62
CA ALA A 552 -16.39 -34.33 18.63
C ALA A 552 -16.49 -33.63 17.27
N SER A 553 -17.70 -33.25 16.85
CA SER A 553 -17.93 -32.50 15.61
C SER A 553 -17.30 -31.10 15.66
N ARG A 554 -17.41 -30.39 16.79
CA ARG A 554 -16.75 -29.09 16.99
C ARG A 554 -15.24 -29.18 16.89
N LEU A 555 -14.63 -30.18 17.55
CA LEU A 555 -13.18 -30.38 17.49
C LEU A 555 -12.72 -30.81 16.10
N ALA A 556 -13.49 -31.63 15.38
CA ALA A 556 -13.19 -32.00 14.01
C ALA A 556 -13.26 -30.81 13.05
N LEU A 557 -14.26 -29.94 13.18
CA LEU A 557 -14.38 -28.70 12.41
C LEU A 557 -13.23 -27.73 12.75
N LEU A 558 -12.92 -27.57 14.04
CA LEU A 558 -11.76 -26.79 14.48
C LEU A 558 -10.46 -27.31 13.85
N ALA A 559 -10.26 -28.63 13.86
CA ALA A 559 -9.08 -29.27 13.28
C ALA A 559 -8.97 -29.00 11.77
N HIS A 560 -10.09 -29.11 11.06
CA HIS A 560 -10.17 -28.78 9.64
C HIS A 560 -9.78 -27.32 9.38
N CYS A 561 -10.35 -26.37 10.11
CA CYS A 561 -10.03 -24.94 9.99
C CYS A 561 -8.56 -24.64 10.33
N VAL A 562 -8.05 -25.17 11.44
CA VAL A 562 -6.64 -25.01 11.86
C VAL A 562 -5.69 -25.58 10.82
N SER A 563 -6.05 -26.70 10.18
CA SER A 563 -5.19 -27.35 9.19
C SER A 563 -4.81 -26.43 8.03
N TYR A 564 -5.71 -25.56 7.55
CA TYR A 564 -5.40 -24.61 6.47
C TYR A 564 -4.30 -23.61 6.83
N GLY A 565 -4.08 -23.34 8.12
CA GLY A 565 -3.00 -22.48 8.59
C GLY A 565 -1.61 -23.13 8.59
N ILE A 566 -1.52 -24.44 8.34
CA ILE A 566 -0.22 -25.14 8.35
C ILE A 566 0.58 -24.78 7.11
N ASN A 567 1.84 -24.38 7.34
CA ASN A 567 2.81 -24.02 6.32
C ASN A 567 4.14 -24.73 6.59
N ALA A 568 4.52 -25.68 5.74
CA ALA A 568 5.85 -26.29 5.72
C ALA A 568 6.59 -25.98 4.41
N LEU A 569 6.20 -24.92 3.71
CA LEU A 569 6.74 -24.51 2.43
C LEU A 569 8.10 -23.85 2.63
N TYR A 570 9.08 -24.27 1.83
CA TYR A 570 10.33 -23.56 1.69
C TYR A 570 10.12 -22.28 0.89
N GLU A 571 10.52 -21.15 1.47
CA GLU A 571 10.56 -19.84 0.80
C GLU A 571 11.95 -19.26 1.05
N ARG A 572 12.68 -18.92 0.00
CA ARG A 572 14.04 -18.42 0.14
C ARG A 572 14.07 -17.15 0.99
N PRO A 573 14.87 -17.12 2.07
CA PRO A 573 14.97 -15.93 2.88
C PRO A 573 15.57 -14.78 2.11
N ASN A 574 14.91 -13.62 2.15
CA ASN A 574 15.37 -12.41 1.48
C ASN A 574 15.74 -11.36 2.55
N PRO A 575 17.04 -11.10 2.79
CA PRO A 575 17.50 -10.15 3.79
C PRO A 575 17.05 -8.70 3.55
N PHE A 576 16.60 -8.38 2.33
CA PHE A 576 16.27 -7.03 1.89
C PHE A 576 14.76 -6.77 1.77
N SER A 577 13.92 -7.74 2.14
CA SER A 577 12.46 -7.59 2.10
C SER A 577 11.91 -7.34 3.49
N GLY A 578 11.29 -6.18 3.72
CA GLY A 578 10.58 -5.86 4.97
C GLY A 578 9.33 -6.72 5.23
N SER A 579 8.90 -7.52 4.25
CA SER A 579 7.77 -8.48 4.35
C SER A 579 8.16 -9.93 4.02
N GLY A 580 9.45 -10.18 3.75
CA GLY A 580 9.96 -11.51 3.39
C GLY A 580 10.23 -12.39 4.61
N VAL A 581 10.30 -13.70 4.38
CA VAL A 581 10.67 -14.68 5.41
C VAL A 581 12.15 -14.49 5.74
N SER A 582 12.51 -14.25 7.00
CA SER A 582 13.91 -14.25 7.44
C SER A 582 14.44 -15.68 7.59
N GLN A 583 15.76 -15.87 7.58
CA GLN A 583 16.36 -17.21 7.78
C GLN A 583 15.90 -17.84 9.10
N SER A 584 15.89 -17.07 10.19
CA SER A 584 15.42 -17.52 11.50
C SER A 584 13.94 -17.92 11.51
N SER A 585 13.10 -17.24 10.73
CA SER A 585 11.68 -17.59 10.60
C SER A 585 11.44 -18.83 9.75
N LEU A 586 12.27 -19.06 8.71
CA LEU A 586 12.23 -20.28 7.91
C LEU A 586 12.69 -21.49 8.73
N ASP A 587 13.81 -21.37 9.44
CA ASP A 587 14.34 -22.46 10.27
C ASP A 587 13.32 -22.88 11.35
N ARG A 588 12.69 -21.88 12.00
CA ARG A 588 11.62 -22.13 12.96
C ARG A 588 10.41 -22.81 12.32
N ARG A 589 9.99 -22.37 11.12
CA ARG A 589 8.89 -23.00 10.37
C ARG A 589 9.19 -24.48 10.10
N MET A 590 10.39 -24.80 9.63
CA MET A 590 10.79 -26.18 9.34
C MET A 590 10.80 -27.05 10.61
N ALA A 591 11.36 -26.53 11.71
CA ALA A 591 11.38 -27.25 12.99
C ALA A 591 9.98 -27.50 13.57
N GLU A 592 9.06 -26.54 13.41
CA GLU A 592 7.67 -26.68 13.87
C GLU A 592 6.88 -27.64 12.95
N ALA A 593 7.17 -27.67 11.64
CA ALA A 593 6.64 -28.67 10.72
C ALA A 593 7.12 -30.10 11.06
N ASP A 594 8.39 -30.28 11.44
CA ASP A 594 8.91 -31.56 11.94
C ASP A 594 8.19 -32.01 13.23
N ARG A 595 7.90 -31.06 14.14
CA ARG A 595 7.14 -31.36 15.37
C ARG A 595 5.73 -31.84 15.06
N LEU A 596 5.03 -31.19 14.11
CA LEU A 596 3.69 -31.61 13.69
C LEU A 596 3.71 -32.97 12.98
N ALA A 597 4.72 -33.23 12.14
CA ALA A 597 4.89 -34.54 11.51
C ALA A 597 5.01 -35.65 12.56
N ARG A 598 5.85 -35.45 13.59
CA ARG A 598 5.97 -36.39 14.72
C ARG A 598 4.67 -36.56 15.50
N ALA A 599 4.02 -35.46 15.85
CA ALA A 599 2.80 -35.48 16.66
C ALA A 599 1.62 -36.16 15.93
N THR A 600 1.56 -36.07 14.60
CA THR A 600 0.54 -36.72 13.78
C THR A 600 0.93 -38.12 13.30
N GLY A 601 2.18 -38.52 13.48
CA GLY A 601 2.71 -39.76 12.89
C GLY A 601 2.77 -39.71 11.36
N LEU A 602 2.93 -38.54 10.75
CA LEU A 602 2.97 -38.40 9.30
C LEU A 602 4.22 -39.04 8.70
N ASP A 603 4.01 -40.04 7.84
CA ASP A 603 5.02 -40.60 6.95
C ASP A 603 4.64 -40.31 5.49
N MET A 604 5.51 -39.59 4.77
CA MET A 604 5.31 -39.24 3.36
C MET A 604 5.24 -40.48 2.44
N VAL A 605 5.90 -41.57 2.79
CA VAL A 605 5.83 -42.85 2.07
C VAL A 605 4.46 -43.50 2.28
N GLU A 606 3.95 -43.56 3.50
CA GLU A 606 2.66 -44.18 3.81
C GLU A 606 1.48 -43.43 3.15
N VAL A 607 1.53 -42.10 3.12
CA VAL A 607 0.51 -41.27 2.45
C VAL A 607 0.64 -41.28 0.92
N GLY A 608 1.63 -42.01 0.39
CA GLY A 608 1.71 -42.37 -1.04
C GLY A 608 2.66 -41.52 -1.89
N PHE A 609 3.53 -40.70 -1.31
CA PHE A 609 4.55 -40.01 -2.10
C PHE A 609 5.58 -41.02 -2.66
N ARG A 610 5.86 -40.94 -3.95
CA ARG A 610 6.92 -41.70 -4.63
C ARG A 610 7.67 -40.79 -5.59
N PRO A 611 9.02 -40.91 -5.70
CA PRO A 611 9.78 -40.16 -6.69
C PRO A 611 9.48 -40.69 -8.10
N THR A 612 8.93 -39.84 -8.96
CA THR A 612 8.64 -40.14 -10.37
C THR A 612 9.50 -39.28 -11.28
N VAL A 613 9.53 -39.59 -12.58
CA VAL A 613 10.17 -38.73 -13.59
C VAL A 613 9.58 -37.32 -13.56
N GLU A 614 8.27 -37.18 -13.34
CA GLU A 614 7.60 -35.88 -13.36
C GLU A 614 7.91 -35.03 -12.12
N ASN A 615 7.86 -35.63 -10.93
CA ASN A 615 7.95 -34.86 -9.67
C ASN A 615 9.39 -34.69 -9.14
N TYR A 616 10.34 -35.56 -9.50
CA TYR A 616 11.71 -35.50 -8.98
C TYR A 616 12.78 -35.95 -9.99
N LEU A 617 12.70 -37.20 -10.46
CA LEU A 617 13.80 -37.87 -11.17
C LEU A 617 14.14 -37.25 -12.53
N GLY A 618 13.16 -36.66 -13.23
CA GLY A 618 13.41 -35.92 -14.47
C GLY A 618 14.01 -34.52 -14.26
N ARG A 619 14.03 -34.03 -13.03
CA ARG A 619 14.34 -32.64 -12.67
C ARG A 619 15.68 -32.46 -11.94
N VAL A 620 16.35 -33.56 -11.60
CA VAL A 620 17.68 -33.58 -10.99
C VAL A 620 18.75 -34.04 -12.00
N THR A 621 20.03 -33.82 -11.68
CA THR A 621 21.16 -34.20 -12.54
C THR A 621 21.41 -35.72 -12.51
N LYS A 622 22.09 -36.28 -13.52
CA LYS A 622 22.43 -37.72 -13.56
C LYS A 622 23.16 -38.21 -12.29
N PRO A 623 24.18 -37.50 -11.75
CA PRO A 623 24.83 -37.92 -10.50
C PRO A 623 23.85 -38.03 -9.33
N ARG A 624 22.84 -37.16 -9.27
CA ARG A 624 21.86 -37.15 -8.19
C ARG A 624 20.79 -38.24 -8.35
N ILE A 625 20.43 -38.61 -9.59
CA ILE A 625 19.62 -39.81 -9.88
C ILE A 625 20.36 -41.06 -9.40
N LEU A 626 21.65 -41.19 -9.72
CA LEU A 626 22.49 -42.31 -9.29
C LEU A 626 22.64 -42.37 -7.77
N ALA A 627 22.79 -41.22 -7.09
CA ALA A 627 22.84 -41.15 -5.63
C ALA A 627 21.52 -41.63 -5.00
N ALA A 628 20.38 -41.19 -5.52
CA ALA A 628 19.06 -41.63 -5.05
C ALA A 628 18.86 -43.14 -5.21
N VAL A 629 19.21 -43.70 -6.38
CA VAL A 629 19.11 -45.15 -6.64
C VAL A 629 20.09 -45.95 -5.79
N ARG A 630 21.31 -45.42 -5.57
CA ARG A 630 22.29 -46.05 -4.67
C ARG A 630 21.78 -46.13 -3.24
N GLU A 631 21.17 -45.07 -2.74
CA GLU A 631 20.60 -45.01 -1.39
C GLU A 631 19.36 -45.90 -1.24
N GLY A 632 18.42 -45.84 -2.20
CA GLY A 632 17.16 -46.58 -2.11
C GLY A 632 17.20 -48.04 -2.57
N ALA A 633 18.02 -48.37 -3.57
CA ALA A 633 18.06 -49.68 -4.22
C ALA A 633 19.46 -50.34 -4.24
N GLY A 634 20.49 -49.67 -3.70
CA GLY A 634 21.84 -50.18 -3.54
C GLY A 634 22.77 -49.96 -4.74
N GLU A 635 24.09 -50.12 -4.50
CA GLU A 635 25.14 -49.84 -5.50
C GLU A 635 24.97 -50.60 -6.82
N ARG A 636 24.55 -51.86 -6.74
CA ARG A 636 24.35 -52.70 -7.94
C ARG A 636 23.26 -52.14 -8.84
N ALA A 637 22.21 -51.53 -8.28
CA ALA A 637 21.14 -50.92 -9.04
C ALA A 637 21.60 -49.63 -9.73
N ALA A 638 22.43 -48.82 -9.06
CA ALA A 638 23.02 -47.61 -9.65
C ALA A 638 23.95 -47.94 -10.83
N GLN A 639 24.77 -49.00 -10.74
CA GLN A 639 25.64 -49.47 -11.82
C GLN A 639 24.87 -50.00 -13.04
N LEU A 640 23.61 -50.43 -12.88
CA LEU A 640 22.78 -50.89 -14.00
C LEU A 640 22.24 -49.74 -14.85
N ILE A 641 22.26 -48.51 -14.34
CA ILE A 641 21.66 -47.34 -15.01
C ILE A 641 22.65 -46.23 -15.34
N ASP A 642 23.90 -46.32 -14.88
CA ASP A 642 24.95 -45.29 -15.01
C ASP A 642 25.25 -44.88 -16.46
N HIS A 643 25.23 -45.84 -17.38
CA HIS A 643 25.50 -45.68 -18.79
C HIS A 643 24.30 -45.15 -19.59
N LEU A 644 23.12 -45.01 -18.96
CA LEU A 644 21.91 -44.56 -19.64
C LEU A 644 21.90 -43.04 -19.85
N LYS A 645 21.19 -42.60 -20.89
CA LYS A 645 20.89 -41.18 -21.10
C LYS A 645 19.92 -40.69 -20.01
N LYS A 646 19.97 -39.40 -19.66
CA LYS A 646 19.23 -38.82 -18.52
C LYS A 646 17.75 -39.20 -18.48
N ALA A 647 17.05 -39.12 -19.62
CA ALA A 647 15.63 -39.45 -19.70
C ALA A 647 15.34 -40.94 -19.45
N ASP A 648 16.20 -41.83 -19.95
CA ASP A 648 16.04 -43.28 -19.76
C ASP A 648 16.49 -43.70 -18.36
N MET A 649 17.55 -43.07 -17.84
CA MET A 649 18.03 -43.22 -16.46
C MET A 649 16.94 -42.83 -15.46
N ALA A 650 16.23 -41.71 -15.67
CA ALA A 650 15.14 -41.27 -14.80
C ALA A 650 13.97 -42.27 -14.79
N LYS A 651 13.58 -42.81 -15.95
CA LYS A 651 12.51 -43.83 -16.05
C LYS A 651 12.88 -45.13 -15.35
N GLU A 652 14.12 -45.60 -15.54
CA GLU A 652 14.57 -46.82 -14.88
C GLU A 652 14.77 -46.62 -13.37
N ALA A 653 15.24 -45.44 -12.95
CA ALA A 653 15.31 -45.06 -11.55
C ALA A 653 13.93 -45.04 -10.87
N GLU A 654 12.88 -44.56 -11.55
CA GLU A 654 11.50 -44.59 -11.04
C GLU A 654 11.06 -46.03 -10.75
N ARG A 655 11.34 -46.96 -11.68
CA ARG A 655 11.05 -48.40 -11.51
C ARG A 655 11.82 -49.01 -10.34
N LEU A 656 13.08 -48.63 -10.16
CA LEU A 656 13.94 -49.14 -9.09
C LEU A 656 13.58 -48.60 -7.71
N LEU A 657 13.02 -47.38 -7.64
CA LEU A 657 12.67 -46.70 -6.38
C LEU A 657 11.20 -46.86 -5.97
N THR A 658 10.35 -47.48 -6.79
CA THR A 658 8.90 -47.59 -6.55
C THR A 658 8.55 -48.17 -5.17
N ASP A 659 9.28 -49.21 -4.72
CA ASP A 659 9.02 -49.92 -3.46
C ASP A 659 10.17 -49.77 -2.44
N SER A 660 11.10 -48.85 -2.66
CA SER A 660 12.26 -48.69 -1.77
C SER A 660 11.94 -47.88 -0.50
N GLY A 661 10.81 -47.17 -0.47
CA GLY A 661 10.49 -46.21 0.58
C GLY A 661 11.40 -44.97 0.56
N TRP A 662 12.19 -44.78 -0.50
CA TRP A 662 13.13 -43.67 -0.59
C TRP A 662 12.40 -42.33 -0.80
N LEU A 663 12.86 -41.30 -0.09
CA LEU A 663 12.35 -39.93 -0.18
C LEU A 663 13.46 -38.93 -0.51
N PRO A 664 13.18 -37.85 -1.27
CA PRO A 664 14.06 -36.69 -1.37
C PRO A 664 14.30 -36.02 -0.01
N GLU A 665 15.49 -35.44 0.18
CA GLU A 665 15.90 -34.77 1.43
C GLU A 665 14.83 -33.85 2.06
N PRO A 666 14.13 -32.95 1.33
CA PRO A 666 13.14 -32.04 1.94
C PRO A 666 11.90 -32.73 2.54
N LEU A 667 11.62 -33.98 2.12
CA LEU A 667 10.49 -34.78 2.58
C LEU A 667 10.85 -35.72 3.74
N ARG A 668 12.15 -35.82 4.09
CA ARG A 668 12.60 -36.64 5.20
C ARG A 668 12.38 -35.90 6.52
N LEU A 669 12.03 -36.65 7.55
CA LEU A 669 12.04 -36.15 8.92
C LEU A 669 13.49 -36.13 9.41
N VAL A 670 13.99 -34.96 9.82
CA VAL A 670 15.33 -34.88 10.44
C VAL A 670 15.21 -35.39 11.87
N GLU A 671 15.79 -36.56 12.15
CA GLU A 671 15.99 -37.04 13.53
C GLU A 671 16.95 -36.07 14.22
N HIS A 672 16.43 -35.24 15.12
CA HIS A 672 17.30 -34.59 16.10
C HIS A 672 17.54 -35.64 17.18
N ASP A 673 18.79 -36.11 17.29
CA ASP A 673 19.24 -36.79 18.51
C ASP A 673 18.84 -35.92 19.69
N GLU A 674 17.92 -36.41 20.52
CA GLU A 674 17.66 -35.77 21.80
C GLU A 674 18.99 -35.74 22.57
N PRO A 675 19.39 -34.60 23.15
CA PRO A 675 20.52 -34.61 24.05
C PRO A 675 20.13 -35.55 25.19
N ALA A 676 20.85 -36.66 25.33
CA ALA A 676 20.72 -37.58 26.44
C ALA A 676 20.57 -36.75 27.71
N ALA A 677 19.40 -36.82 28.33
CA ALA A 677 19.19 -36.24 29.64
C ALA A 677 20.24 -36.89 30.56
N ASN A 678 21.30 -36.14 30.85
CA ASN A 678 22.16 -36.41 31.98
C ASN A 678 21.26 -36.30 33.22
N GLY A 679 20.63 -37.41 33.57
CA GLY A 679 20.10 -37.64 34.91
C GLY A 679 21.29 -37.55 35.86
N GLU A 680 21.36 -36.43 36.57
CA GLU A 680 22.15 -36.34 37.80
C GLU A 680 21.72 -37.47 38.72
N GLY A 681 22.72 -38.14 39.30
CA GLY A 681 22.57 -39.45 39.92
C GLY A 681 21.58 -39.50 41.07
N GLU A 682 20.73 -40.52 41.05
CA GLU A 682 20.24 -41.14 42.26
C GLU A 682 21.17 -42.31 42.61
N GLU A 683 21.93 -42.12 43.69
CA GLU A 683 22.55 -43.22 44.42
C GLU A 683 21.45 -44.21 44.84
N ALA A 684 21.56 -45.45 44.34
CA ALA A 684 20.75 -46.56 44.77
C ALA A 684 20.91 -46.80 46.28
N LEU A 685 19.84 -47.09 47.03
CA LEU A 685 19.33 -48.44 47.36
C LEU A 685 18.36 -48.30 48.57
N PRO A 686 17.53 -49.30 48.99
CA PRO A 686 17.55 -50.72 48.64
C PRO A 686 16.17 -51.43 48.40
N ALA A 687 16.29 -52.66 47.88
CA ALA A 687 15.24 -53.64 47.64
C ALA A 687 14.57 -54.20 48.93
N PHE A 688 13.59 -53.49 49.49
CA PHE A 688 12.76 -54.00 50.60
C PHE A 688 11.24 -53.82 50.41
N LEU A 689 10.75 -53.21 49.32
CA LEU A 689 9.32 -52.97 49.13
C LEU A 689 8.77 -53.48 47.80
N ALA A 690 9.45 -54.44 47.17
CA ALA A 690 8.82 -55.27 46.15
C ALA A 690 8.17 -56.46 46.85
N ASP A 691 6.85 -56.43 46.99
CA ASP A 691 6.03 -57.64 46.89
C ASP A 691 4.57 -57.28 46.57
N ASP A 692 3.98 -58.19 45.81
CA ASP A 692 2.74 -58.17 45.04
C ASP A 692 1.43 -58.01 45.85
N ASP A 693 0.38 -57.51 45.18
CA ASP A 693 -0.88 -58.24 44.89
C ASP A 693 -2.03 -57.29 44.51
N GLU A 694 -2.74 -57.60 43.42
CA GLU A 694 -4.05 -57.03 43.02
C GLU A 694 -5.20 -57.43 44.00
N PRO A 695 -6.49 -57.16 43.73
CA PRO A 695 -7.23 -55.88 43.64
C PRO A 695 -8.46 -55.87 44.60
N SER A 696 -9.11 -54.72 44.87
CA SER A 696 -10.53 -54.70 45.28
C SER A 696 -11.17 -53.30 45.31
N ASP A 697 -12.47 -53.32 45.01
CA ASP A 697 -13.49 -52.25 44.96
C ASP A 697 -13.78 -51.48 46.28
N GLU A 698 -14.72 -50.53 46.15
CA GLU A 698 -15.54 -49.79 47.16
C GLU A 698 -14.98 -48.40 47.54
N GLU A 699 -15.58 -47.32 47.03
CA GLU A 699 -16.78 -46.58 47.51
C GLU A 699 -16.45 -45.55 48.63
N ASP A 700 -17.04 -44.36 48.44
CA ASP A 700 -17.23 -43.27 49.42
C ASP A 700 -15.96 -42.50 49.87
N GLU A 701 -15.93 -41.18 50.07
CA GLU A 701 -16.96 -40.17 50.34
C GLU A 701 -16.30 -38.79 50.18
N ILE A 702 -17.05 -37.79 49.69
CA ILE A 702 -16.67 -36.36 49.73
C ILE A 702 -16.84 -35.85 51.16
N PRO A 703 -15.96 -34.95 51.66
CA PRO A 703 -16.51 -33.66 52.10
C PRO A 703 -15.66 -32.44 51.72
N HIS A 704 -16.38 -31.41 51.27
CA HIS A 704 -16.00 -30.00 51.17
C HIS A 704 -15.43 -29.41 52.48
N ALA A 705 -14.46 -28.49 52.35
CA ALA A 705 -14.39 -27.17 53.04
C ALA A 705 -13.20 -26.36 52.45
N VAL A 706 -13.41 -25.24 51.74
CA VAL A 706 -13.56 -23.85 52.22
C VAL A 706 -12.26 -23.21 52.78
N ALA A 707 -11.68 -22.34 51.95
CA ALA A 707 -11.12 -20.98 52.17
C ALA A 707 -9.97 -20.66 53.17
N ALA A 708 -9.29 -19.55 52.82
CA ALA A 708 -8.21 -18.77 53.45
C ALA A 708 -6.79 -19.27 53.13
N GLU A 709 -5.83 -18.47 52.63
CA GLU A 709 -5.64 -17.00 52.58
C GLU A 709 -5.36 -16.47 51.17
#